data_AF-A0A644VXN1-F1
#
_entry.id   AF-A0A644VXN1-F1
#
_cell.length_a   1.000
_cell.length_b   1.000
_cell.length_c   1.000
_cell.angle_alpha   90.00
_cell.angle_beta   90.00
_cell.angle_gamma   90.00
#
_symmetry.space_group_name_H-M   'P 1'
#
loop_
_entity.id
_entity.type
_entity.pdbx_description
1 polymer ?
#
loop_
_entity_poly.entity_id
_entity_poly.type
_entity_poly.pdbx_seq_one_letter_code
_entity_poly.pdbx_strand_id
1 'polypeptide(L)'
;MVKHFLVSIFLLISLTLMAQPDPAYYESAIGKSDKALKTALYNIIKVGNRLSYGSGSNSTWAGFEKSDLHPNGYVWDMYSNNKVYFPGNGQAAAGMNIEHSVAKSWWGGGKNDAYKDLYHLNPSNIQANSARGSYPMGINNGGTFNNTVIKVGKNTFGTEYSGLCFEPLDEYKGDFARAYLYMFTCYENLSWTGTSAPTMIKSGETWPMLKPWAKELLVSWSRQDPVSEKEINRANAIYEFQRNRNPYIDYPELVEHLWGDKVGQPFSTGDVEYSYLSMPTAGYQVNFGTVAYQHTTTAEISIKGHNLNGDLTLSISGENMEQFSLPANKISKEDAENGFILQVTYNASATGNHNAVLAISGGGITTKSIALKAVSSDNFMAIHATEVSHKAFTANWTISAGATGYELDVYTINSSNENETIELVAEGFSANKLPGGWASTGGVYYFPTDQVDGVIRLASGSQDGAVTIPGLDLSKGEVVLSVVAQRYGSDSNANLTVKLNGNTLDTWLTGKEFETFSVNLPQSQIESTITLSASKNQRVYVDSVNISSEGEALVKTSIEGYPVRLGNILSYQVSNLNENNLYYYDVIPLGNSAAISNRIEVKTSVFNNVDNTKDKGIYAVPTSGGVVIYNLENKSWIEVYNMIGECIFTSHTSDNFALIPLSERGIYIVKTNALKKSESLKILF
;
A
#
# COMPACT_ATOMS: atom_id res chain seq x y z
N MET A 1 54.55 -15.13 -56.05
CA MET A 1 53.46 -16.01 -55.58
C MET A 1 53.57 -16.10 -54.05
N VAL A 2 52.90 -15.21 -53.31
CA VAL A 2 52.83 -15.29 -51.84
C VAL A 2 51.41 -14.90 -51.45
N LYS A 3 50.61 -15.90 -51.08
CA LYS A 3 49.25 -15.75 -50.58
C LYS A 3 49.32 -15.29 -49.11
N HIS A 4 48.70 -14.17 -48.80
CA HIS A 4 48.50 -13.74 -47.41
C HIS A 4 47.23 -14.42 -46.88
N PHE A 5 47.39 -15.20 -45.81
CA PHE A 5 46.31 -15.86 -45.08
C PHE A 5 45.87 -14.91 -43.96
N LEU A 6 44.65 -14.39 -44.04
CA LEU A 6 43.99 -13.69 -42.94
C LEU A 6 43.42 -14.75 -41.99
N VAL A 7 43.98 -14.83 -40.78
CA VAL A 7 43.43 -15.63 -39.68
C VAL A 7 42.54 -14.69 -38.85
N SER A 8 41.23 -14.87 -38.96
CA SER A 8 40.25 -14.23 -38.08
C SER A 8 40.20 -14.99 -36.76
N ILE A 9 40.62 -14.34 -35.67
CA ILE A 9 40.42 -14.81 -34.30
C ILE A 9 38.98 -14.48 -33.90
N PHE A 10 38.13 -15.50 -33.82
CA PHE A 10 36.82 -15.38 -33.17
C PHE A 10 37.02 -15.48 -31.65
N LEU A 11 36.92 -14.35 -30.96
CA LEU A 11 36.86 -14.28 -29.51
C LEU A 11 35.43 -14.67 -29.08
N LEU A 12 35.22 -15.94 -28.71
CA LEU A 12 34.00 -16.40 -28.06
C LEU A 12 33.99 -15.88 -26.62
N ILE A 13 33.36 -14.74 -26.39
CA ILE A 13 32.97 -14.28 -25.06
C ILE A 13 31.73 -15.10 -24.67
N SER A 14 31.90 -16.11 -23.80
CA SER A 14 30.76 -16.76 -23.16
C SER A 14 30.20 -15.79 -22.11
N LEU A 15 29.17 -15.03 -22.48
CA LEU A 15 28.32 -14.33 -21.53
C LEU A 15 27.56 -15.40 -20.73
N THR A 16 28.05 -15.72 -19.54
CA THR A 16 27.21 -16.38 -18.53
C THR A 16 26.18 -15.34 -18.08
N LEU A 17 24.96 -15.43 -18.61
CA LEU A 17 23.81 -14.70 -18.09
C LEU A 17 23.64 -15.08 -16.62
N MET A 18 24.02 -14.17 -15.71
CA MET A 18 23.64 -14.30 -14.30
C MET A 18 22.13 -14.07 -14.21
N ALA A 19 21.42 -14.98 -13.55
CA ALA A 19 19.98 -14.86 -13.33
C ALA A 19 19.71 -13.71 -12.34
N GLN A 20 19.60 -12.50 -12.85
CA GLN A 20 18.92 -11.41 -12.15
C GLN A 20 17.48 -11.85 -11.89
N PRO A 21 16.91 -11.59 -10.71
CA PRO A 21 15.50 -11.87 -10.47
C PRO A 21 14.67 -11.14 -11.52
N ASP A 22 13.51 -11.72 -11.85
CA ASP A 22 12.55 -11.07 -12.74
C ASP A 22 12.38 -9.60 -12.31
N PRO A 23 12.53 -8.62 -13.21
CA PRO A 23 12.06 -7.24 -13.04
C PRO A 23 10.81 -7.03 -12.15
N ALA A 24 9.82 -7.92 -12.26
CA ALA A 24 8.59 -7.88 -11.49
C ALA A 24 8.73 -8.36 -10.03
N TYR A 25 9.83 -9.02 -9.68
CA TYR A 25 10.05 -9.66 -8.37
C TYR A 25 9.90 -8.67 -7.20
N TYR A 26 10.33 -7.41 -7.39
CA TYR A 26 10.20 -6.36 -6.38
C TYR A 26 9.09 -5.34 -6.67
N GLU A 27 8.23 -5.56 -7.68
CA GLU A 27 7.20 -4.60 -8.11
C GLU A 27 6.31 -4.16 -6.93
N SER A 28 5.92 -5.09 -6.06
CA SER A 28 5.04 -4.79 -4.93
C SER A 28 5.68 -3.94 -3.83
N ALA A 29 7.01 -3.74 -3.85
CA ALA A 29 7.74 -2.86 -2.93
C ALA A 29 7.92 -1.44 -3.48
N ILE A 30 7.83 -1.25 -4.80
CA ILE A 30 8.00 0.06 -5.45
C ILE A 30 6.92 1.04 -4.99
N GLY A 31 7.32 2.28 -4.71
CA GLY A 31 6.46 3.38 -4.26
C GLY A 31 6.09 3.33 -2.77
N LYS A 32 6.55 2.32 -2.03
CA LYS A 32 6.27 2.20 -0.58
C LYS A 32 7.43 2.73 0.25
N SER A 33 7.13 3.21 1.45
CA SER A 33 8.11 3.62 2.47
C SER A 33 7.84 2.91 3.80
N ASP A 34 8.79 3.03 4.73
CA ASP A 34 8.64 2.67 6.13
C ASP A 34 8.08 1.25 6.37
N LYS A 35 7.11 1.11 7.26
CA LYS A 35 6.44 -0.16 7.58
C LYS A 35 5.86 -0.81 6.32
N ALA A 36 5.26 -0.03 5.42
CA ALA A 36 4.64 -0.56 4.21
C ALA A 36 5.68 -1.18 3.26
N LEU A 37 6.85 -0.55 3.13
CA LEU A 37 7.98 -1.08 2.36
C LEU A 37 8.51 -2.37 2.97
N LYS A 38 8.77 -2.38 4.29
CA LYS A 38 9.28 -3.57 4.98
C LYS A 38 8.32 -4.75 4.86
N THR A 39 7.02 -4.53 5.08
CA THR A 39 6.00 -5.56 4.94
C THR A 39 5.83 -6.02 3.48
N ALA A 40 6.02 -5.14 2.48
CA ALA A 40 6.02 -5.55 1.08
C ALA A 40 7.19 -6.48 0.75
N LEU A 41 8.40 -6.11 1.18
CA LEU A 41 9.59 -6.96 1.04
C LEU A 41 9.40 -8.30 1.76
N TYR A 42 8.86 -8.30 2.99
CA TYR A 42 8.48 -9.53 3.70
C TYR A 42 7.58 -10.43 2.83
N ASN A 43 6.52 -9.88 2.25
CA ASN A 43 5.59 -10.65 1.43
C ASN A 43 6.22 -11.23 0.16
N ILE A 44 7.19 -10.51 -0.43
CA ILE A 44 7.98 -10.99 -1.57
C ILE A 44 8.87 -12.15 -1.13
N ILE A 45 9.71 -11.95 -0.11
CA ILE A 45 10.85 -12.83 0.17
C ILE A 45 10.51 -13.98 1.12
N LYS A 46 9.36 -13.96 1.81
CA LYS A 46 8.88 -15.10 2.60
C LYS A 46 8.56 -16.31 1.72
N VAL A 47 8.13 -16.07 0.48
CA VAL A 47 7.78 -17.10 -0.49
C VAL A 47 9.08 -17.72 -1.03
N GLY A 48 9.21 -19.05 -0.92
CA GLY A 48 10.40 -19.76 -1.36
C GLY A 48 10.46 -21.18 -0.81
N ASN A 49 11.38 -21.97 -1.34
CA ASN A 49 11.67 -23.33 -0.90
C ASN A 49 12.82 -23.33 0.10
N ARG A 50 12.84 -24.22 1.10
CA ARG A 50 13.96 -24.34 2.04
C ARG A 50 14.46 -25.79 2.04
N LEU A 51 15.76 -25.97 1.82
CA LEU A 51 16.41 -27.29 1.90
C LEU A 51 16.22 -27.92 3.28
N SER A 52 16.35 -29.25 3.37
CA SER A 52 16.41 -29.90 4.68
C SER A 52 17.61 -29.39 5.48
N TYR A 53 17.49 -29.33 6.81
CA TYR A 53 18.63 -28.97 7.63
C TYR A 53 19.60 -30.13 7.78
N GLY A 54 20.90 -29.89 7.63
CA GLY A 54 21.98 -30.88 7.85
C GLY A 54 22.65 -31.35 6.56
N SER A 55 23.06 -32.62 6.56
CA SER A 55 23.80 -33.27 5.46
C SER A 55 22.88 -34.00 4.48
N GLY A 56 23.35 -34.22 3.26
CA GLY A 56 22.63 -34.90 2.18
C GLY A 56 22.40 -34.01 0.95
N SER A 57 22.05 -34.65 -0.16
CA SER A 57 21.93 -34.01 -1.49
C SER A 57 20.82 -32.96 -1.61
N ASN A 58 19.87 -32.94 -0.67
CA ASN A 58 18.79 -31.94 -0.60
C ASN A 58 18.75 -31.24 0.77
N SER A 59 19.94 -31.02 1.33
CA SER A 59 20.12 -30.42 2.65
C SER A 59 21.06 -29.22 2.59
N THR A 60 21.09 -28.42 3.66
CA THR A 60 21.89 -27.19 3.77
C THR A 60 23.37 -27.35 3.38
N TRP A 61 24.01 -28.47 3.68
CA TRP A 61 25.40 -28.71 3.25
C TRP A 61 25.58 -28.81 1.73
N ALA A 62 24.59 -29.37 1.01
CA ALA A 62 24.59 -29.33 -0.46
C ALA A 62 24.40 -27.89 -0.99
N GLY A 63 23.66 -27.06 -0.25
CA GLY A 63 23.58 -25.61 -0.50
C GLY A 63 24.94 -24.95 -0.37
N PHE A 64 25.64 -25.15 0.76
CA PHE A 64 26.96 -24.57 1.03
C PHE A 64 28.02 -24.96 0.02
N GLU A 65 27.99 -26.20 -0.51
CA GLU A 65 28.88 -26.62 -1.61
C GLU A 65 28.77 -25.74 -2.87
N LYS A 66 27.66 -25.01 -3.02
CA LYS A 66 27.44 -24.07 -4.13
C LYS A 66 27.55 -22.61 -3.69
N SER A 67 27.00 -22.26 -2.53
CA SER A 67 26.91 -20.87 -2.07
C SER A 67 28.16 -20.38 -1.34
N ASP A 68 28.93 -21.29 -0.74
CA ASP A 68 30.06 -20.96 0.15
C ASP A 68 31.34 -21.69 -0.29
N LEU A 69 31.51 -21.90 -1.61
CA LEU A 69 32.73 -22.44 -2.20
C LEU A 69 33.70 -21.30 -2.53
N HIS A 70 34.84 -21.27 -1.86
CA HIS A 70 35.90 -20.32 -2.18
C HIS A 70 36.50 -20.63 -3.57
N PRO A 71 36.93 -19.62 -4.36
CA PRO A 71 37.63 -19.81 -5.63
C PRO A 71 38.87 -20.72 -5.59
N ASN A 72 39.41 -20.96 -4.39
CA ASN A 72 40.58 -21.80 -4.16
C ASN A 72 40.17 -23.25 -3.77
N GLY A 73 38.88 -23.58 -3.82
CA GLY A 73 38.32 -24.92 -3.61
C GLY A 73 37.96 -25.29 -2.16
N TYR A 74 38.30 -24.46 -1.17
CA TYR A 74 37.92 -24.70 0.23
C TYR A 74 36.59 -24.01 0.60
N VAL A 75 36.03 -24.37 1.76
CA VAL A 75 34.82 -23.76 2.33
C VAL A 75 35.08 -22.30 2.70
N TRP A 76 34.24 -21.39 2.24
CA TRP A 76 34.30 -19.97 2.58
C TRP A 76 33.78 -19.73 4.01
N ASP A 77 34.61 -20.05 5.00
CA ASP A 77 34.29 -19.85 6.43
C ASP A 77 34.47 -18.36 6.83
N MET A 78 33.37 -17.67 7.09
CA MET A 78 33.38 -16.28 7.58
C MET A 78 33.69 -16.15 9.08
N TYR A 79 33.92 -17.26 9.78
CA TYR A 79 34.14 -17.29 11.22
C TYR A 79 35.54 -17.71 11.62
N SER A 80 36.34 -18.25 10.69
CA SER A 80 37.70 -18.69 10.98
C SER A 80 38.58 -18.66 9.74
N ASN A 81 39.89 -18.71 9.94
CA ASN A 81 40.88 -18.81 8.86
C ASN A 81 41.18 -20.28 8.47
N ASN A 82 40.40 -21.24 8.99
CA ASN A 82 40.63 -22.65 8.71
C ASN A 82 40.22 -23.01 7.29
N LYS A 83 41.14 -23.63 6.55
CA LYS A 83 40.90 -24.09 5.18
C LYS A 83 40.50 -25.56 5.20
N VAL A 84 39.20 -25.82 5.06
CA VAL A 84 38.63 -27.17 4.98
C VAL A 84 38.01 -27.33 3.60
N TYR A 85 38.14 -28.49 2.96
CA TYR A 85 37.50 -28.78 1.68
C TYR A 85 36.13 -29.42 1.88
N PHE A 86 35.20 -29.13 0.97
CA PHE A 86 33.95 -29.88 0.94
C PHE A 86 34.22 -31.34 0.57
N PRO A 87 33.67 -32.31 1.32
CA PRO A 87 33.77 -33.73 1.00
C PRO A 87 32.94 -34.13 -0.25
N GLY A 88 32.03 -33.26 -0.69
CA GLY A 88 31.10 -33.51 -1.79
C GLY A 88 29.83 -34.25 -1.34
N ASN A 89 28.84 -34.28 -2.23
CA ASN A 89 27.54 -34.95 -2.04
C ASN A 89 26.73 -34.40 -0.84
N GLY A 90 26.90 -33.11 -0.52
CA GLY A 90 26.23 -32.44 0.58
C GLY A 90 26.63 -32.98 1.95
N GLN A 91 27.83 -33.54 2.10
CA GLN A 91 28.31 -34.01 3.40
C GLN A 91 28.97 -32.86 4.18
N ALA A 92 28.90 -32.95 5.50
CA ALA A 92 29.49 -31.95 6.38
C ALA A 92 31.01 -31.91 6.24
N ALA A 93 31.56 -30.71 6.05
CA ALA A 93 33.01 -30.51 6.07
C ALA A 93 33.59 -30.81 7.46
N ALA A 94 34.75 -31.49 7.49
CA ALA A 94 35.35 -31.96 8.73
C ALA A 94 35.69 -30.80 9.68
N GLY A 95 35.26 -30.90 10.95
CA GLY A 95 35.53 -29.86 11.95
C GLY A 95 34.68 -28.59 11.81
N MET A 96 33.59 -28.65 11.04
CA MET A 96 32.66 -27.54 10.81
C MET A 96 31.23 -27.87 11.25
N ASN A 97 30.50 -26.84 11.68
CA ASN A 97 29.08 -26.84 11.98
C ASN A 97 28.33 -25.88 11.04
N ILE A 98 27.01 -25.97 11.06
CA ILE A 98 26.13 -24.97 10.48
C ILE A 98 25.89 -23.90 11.54
N GLU A 99 26.25 -22.66 11.24
CA GLU A 99 26.08 -21.51 12.11
C GLU A 99 24.82 -20.72 11.75
N HIS A 100 24.00 -20.44 12.77
CA HIS A 100 22.83 -19.56 12.67
C HIS A 100 23.24 -18.11 12.96
N SER A 101 23.64 -17.34 11.94
CA SER A 101 24.07 -15.94 12.14
C SER A 101 23.11 -15.14 13.00
N VAL A 102 21.81 -15.14 12.69
CA VAL A 102 20.79 -14.78 13.68
C VAL A 102 20.48 -16.02 14.51
N ALA A 103 20.82 -16.01 15.80
CA ALA A 103 20.83 -17.24 16.59
C ALA A 103 19.42 -17.80 16.78
N LYS A 104 19.27 -19.12 16.68
CA LYS A 104 17.98 -19.82 16.80
C LYS A 104 17.19 -19.50 18.08
N SER A 105 17.91 -19.24 19.18
CA SER A 105 17.33 -18.84 20.46
C SER A 105 16.55 -17.53 20.37
N TRP A 106 16.83 -16.68 19.37
CA TRP A 106 16.26 -15.34 19.24
C TRP A 106 14.78 -15.32 18.90
N TRP A 107 14.30 -16.32 18.15
CA TRP A 107 12.87 -16.50 17.85
C TRP A 107 12.24 -17.64 18.68
N GLY A 108 12.85 -17.99 19.83
CA GLY A 108 12.30 -18.97 20.75
C GLY A 108 12.68 -20.43 20.46
N GLY A 109 13.65 -20.69 19.57
CA GLY A 109 14.17 -22.04 19.37
C GLY A 109 13.36 -22.94 18.43
N GLY A 110 12.39 -22.39 17.70
CA GLY A 110 11.61 -23.12 16.70
C GLY A 110 12.45 -23.63 15.53
N LYS A 111 12.08 -24.78 14.96
CA LYS A 111 12.68 -25.36 13.73
C LYS A 111 11.78 -25.06 12.50
N ASN A 112 11.50 -23.79 12.27
CA ASN A 112 10.70 -23.28 11.14
C ASN A 112 11.58 -23.02 9.91
N ASP A 113 11.07 -22.31 8.89
CA ASP A 113 11.86 -21.97 7.71
C ASP A 113 13.11 -21.14 8.03
N ALA A 114 13.04 -20.23 9.02
CA ALA A 114 14.21 -19.47 9.49
C ALA A 114 15.35 -20.37 9.97
N TYR A 115 15.03 -21.54 10.54
CA TYR A 115 16.05 -22.49 11.00
C TYR A 115 16.90 -23.10 9.87
N LYS A 116 16.43 -23.02 8.62
CA LYS A 116 17.03 -23.68 7.45
C LYS A 116 17.25 -22.73 6.27
N ASP A 117 17.25 -21.41 6.51
CA ASP A 117 17.42 -20.40 5.46
C ASP A 117 18.90 -20.05 5.22
N LEU A 118 19.39 -20.40 4.03
CA LEU A 118 20.77 -20.21 3.62
C LEU A 118 21.22 -18.74 3.60
N TYR A 119 20.33 -17.75 3.52
CA TYR A 119 20.75 -16.34 3.56
C TYR A 119 21.36 -15.93 4.90
N HIS A 120 21.11 -16.68 5.97
CA HIS A 120 21.74 -16.42 7.28
C HIS A 120 22.52 -17.61 7.83
N LEU A 121 22.30 -18.82 7.30
CA LEU A 121 23.11 -19.98 7.67
C LEU A 121 24.45 -19.96 6.96
N ASN A 122 25.50 -20.25 7.71
CA ASN A 122 26.86 -20.29 7.17
C ASN A 122 27.59 -21.55 7.65
N PRO A 123 28.46 -22.15 6.84
CA PRO A 123 29.42 -23.12 7.34
C PRO A 123 30.43 -22.40 8.25
N SER A 124 30.72 -22.98 9.41
CA SER A 124 31.59 -22.36 10.41
C SER A 124 32.44 -23.39 11.13
N ASN A 125 33.70 -23.08 11.41
CA ASN A 125 34.51 -23.89 12.31
C ASN A 125 33.84 -24.10 13.68
N ILE A 126 33.87 -25.33 14.20
CA ILE A 126 33.18 -25.71 15.45
C ILE A 126 33.57 -24.81 16.64
N GLN A 127 34.85 -24.46 16.80
CA GLN A 127 35.31 -23.63 17.92
C GLN A 127 34.82 -22.19 17.78
N ALA A 128 34.89 -21.62 16.57
CA ALA A 128 34.42 -20.27 16.30
C ALA A 128 32.89 -20.15 16.49
N ASN A 129 32.13 -21.13 15.99
CA ASN A 129 30.69 -21.25 16.21
C ASN A 129 30.36 -21.30 17.72
N SER A 130 31.01 -22.19 18.47
CA SER A 130 30.80 -22.31 19.92
C SER A 130 31.14 -21.03 20.68
N ALA A 131 32.21 -20.32 20.28
CA ALA A 131 32.58 -19.05 20.87
C ALA A 131 31.59 -17.93 20.56
N ARG A 132 31.06 -17.89 19.32
CA ARG A 132 30.09 -16.88 18.87
C ARG A 132 28.77 -16.96 19.63
N GLY A 133 28.35 -18.17 20.01
CA GLY A 133 27.21 -18.39 20.89
C GLY A 133 25.90 -17.78 20.35
N SER A 134 25.11 -17.15 21.22
CA SER A 134 23.87 -16.43 20.85
C SER A 134 24.03 -14.90 20.92
N TYR A 135 25.27 -14.41 20.91
CA TYR A 135 25.57 -13.00 21.15
C TYR A 135 25.14 -12.12 19.96
N PRO A 136 24.61 -10.91 20.24
CA PRO A 136 24.33 -9.93 19.20
C PRO A 136 25.61 -9.46 18.52
N MET A 137 25.47 -8.82 17.36
CA MET A 137 26.59 -8.13 16.75
C MET A 137 26.93 -6.86 17.54
N GLY A 138 28.21 -6.51 17.58
CA GLY A 138 28.71 -5.31 18.26
C GLY A 138 30.19 -5.12 18.02
N ILE A 139 30.76 -4.03 18.54
CA ILE A 139 32.20 -3.77 18.47
C ILE A 139 32.84 -4.12 19.80
N ASN A 140 33.92 -4.89 19.77
CA ASN A 140 34.64 -5.31 20.97
C ASN A 140 36.14 -5.52 20.76
N ASN A 141 36.85 -5.66 21.88
CA ASN A 141 38.30 -5.85 21.94
C ASN A 141 38.74 -7.33 21.98
N GLY A 142 37.82 -8.29 21.77
CA GLY A 142 38.14 -9.72 21.73
C GLY A 142 38.52 -10.36 23.07
N GLY A 143 38.07 -9.79 24.19
CA GLY A 143 38.45 -10.23 25.54
C GLY A 143 37.95 -11.62 25.96
N THR A 144 37.05 -12.24 25.19
CA THR A 144 36.53 -13.60 25.45
C THR A 144 37.02 -14.60 24.41
N PHE A 145 37.03 -14.22 23.14
CA PHE A 145 37.54 -15.04 22.04
C PHE A 145 38.06 -14.14 20.94
N ASN A 146 39.16 -14.54 20.29
CA ASN A 146 39.68 -13.87 19.11
C ASN A 146 40.49 -14.89 18.30
N ASN A 147 40.06 -15.14 17.07
CA ASN A 147 40.79 -16.00 16.13
C ASN A 147 41.22 -15.23 14.86
N THR A 148 41.35 -13.91 14.95
CA THR A 148 41.64 -12.96 13.87
C THR A 148 40.55 -12.76 12.82
N VAL A 149 39.59 -13.68 12.69
CA VAL A 149 38.43 -13.54 11.79
C VAL A 149 37.20 -13.08 12.55
N ILE A 150 37.04 -13.51 13.81
CA ILE A 150 35.97 -13.05 14.70
C ILE A 150 36.52 -12.71 16.08
N LYS A 151 35.83 -11.79 16.75
CA LYS A 151 36.07 -11.40 18.14
C LYS A 151 34.79 -11.54 18.94
N VAL A 152 34.91 -12.03 20.17
CA VAL A 152 33.84 -12.01 21.18
C VAL A 152 34.33 -11.29 22.41
N GLY A 153 33.53 -10.36 22.91
CA GLY A 153 33.86 -9.55 24.07
C GLY A 153 32.74 -8.58 24.43
N LYS A 154 32.93 -7.80 25.50
CA LYS A 154 31.94 -6.78 25.90
C LYS A 154 31.78 -5.73 24.80
N ASN A 155 30.53 -5.40 24.50
CA ASN A 155 30.20 -4.38 23.52
C ASN A 155 30.70 -3.00 23.97
N THR A 156 31.27 -2.29 23.02
CA THR A 156 31.81 -0.92 23.18
C THR A 156 31.14 0.08 22.24
N PHE A 157 30.16 -0.36 21.44
CA PHE A 157 29.43 0.48 20.50
C PHE A 157 28.07 0.92 21.06
N GLY A 158 27.81 2.23 21.09
CA GLY A 158 26.60 2.79 21.71
C GLY A 158 26.59 2.63 23.24
N THR A 159 25.50 3.08 23.88
CA THR A 159 25.36 3.08 25.35
C THR A 159 24.27 2.16 25.88
N GLU A 160 23.35 1.70 25.01
CA GLU A 160 22.17 0.90 25.40
C GLU A 160 22.49 -0.58 25.68
N TYR A 161 23.61 -1.11 25.18
CA TYR A 161 24.01 -2.50 25.38
C TYR A 161 25.49 -2.62 25.72
N SER A 162 25.83 -3.28 26.84
CA SER A 162 27.22 -3.46 27.31
C SER A 162 27.57 -4.93 27.58
N GLY A 163 26.69 -5.86 27.19
CA GLY A 163 26.89 -7.30 27.30
C GLY A 163 27.91 -7.84 26.29
N LEU A 164 28.09 -9.17 26.27
CA LEU A 164 28.94 -9.82 25.27
C LEU A 164 28.33 -9.71 23.87
N CYS A 165 29.16 -9.31 22.91
CA CYS A 165 28.81 -9.25 21.50
C CYS A 165 29.85 -9.99 20.66
N PHE A 166 29.47 -10.28 19.43
CA PHE A 166 30.30 -10.85 18.39
C PHE A 166 30.64 -9.76 17.36
N GLU A 167 31.89 -9.72 16.90
CA GLU A 167 32.35 -8.83 15.84
C GLU A 167 33.10 -9.66 14.78
N PRO A 168 32.65 -9.67 13.51
CA PRO A 168 33.37 -10.29 12.42
C PRO A 168 34.51 -9.38 11.92
N LEU A 169 35.35 -9.93 11.04
CA LEU A 169 36.35 -9.19 10.29
C LEU A 169 35.68 -8.12 9.42
N ASP A 170 36.39 -7.03 9.16
CA ASP A 170 35.83 -5.85 8.49
C ASP A 170 35.22 -6.16 7.11
N GLU A 171 35.82 -7.08 6.35
CA GLU A 171 35.35 -7.54 5.03
C GLU A 171 34.07 -8.40 5.05
N TYR A 172 33.53 -8.71 6.23
CA TYR A 172 32.27 -9.46 6.38
C TYR A 172 31.22 -8.68 7.17
N LYS A 173 31.52 -7.46 7.61
CA LYS A 173 30.60 -6.66 8.44
C LYS A 173 29.32 -6.33 7.69
N GLY A 174 29.42 -6.01 6.41
CA GLY A 174 28.31 -5.75 5.50
C GLY A 174 27.49 -6.99 5.20
N ASP A 175 28.17 -8.12 4.92
CA ASP A 175 27.53 -9.43 4.70
C ASP A 175 26.62 -9.80 5.87
N PHE A 176 27.16 -9.74 7.09
CA PHE A 176 26.39 -10.05 8.29
C PHE A 176 25.29 -9.02 8.56
N ALA A 177 25.54 -7.73 8.31
CA ALA A 177 24.52 -6.70 8.46
C ALA A 177 23.32 -6.97 7.54
N ARG A 178 23.56 -7.19 6.24
CA ARG A 178 22.52 -7.50 5.26
C ARG A 178 21.81 -8.84 5.54
N ALA A 179 22.53 -9.85 6.04
CA ALA A 179 21.91 -11.11 6.47
C ALA A 179 20.98 -10.93 7.68
N TYR A 180 21.34 -10.10 8.66
CA TYR A 180 20.48 -9.78 9.81
C TYR A 180 19.24 -8.98 9.38
N LEU A 181 19.43 -7.94 8.56
CA LEU A 181 18.33 -7.13 8.02
C LEU A 181 17.38 -7.98 7.17
N TYR A 182 17.91 -8.90 6.36
CA TYR A 182 17.13 -9.91 5.65
C TYR A 182 16.29 -10.74 6.62
N MET A 183 16.87 -11.32 7.67
CA MET A 183 16.13 -12.17 8.61
C MET A 183 14.99 -11.41 9.30
N PHE A 184 15.24 -10.17 9.72
CA PHE A 184 14.23 -9.32 10.36
C PHE A 184 13.11 -8.87 9.40
N THR A 185 13.37 -8.91 8.09
CA THR A 185 12.38 -8.61 7.05
C THR A 185 11.63 -9.86 6.61
N CYS A 186 12.35 -10.91 6.21
CA CYS A 186 11.79 -12.18 5.71
C CYS A 186 10.92 -12.90 6.76
N TYR A 187 11.25 -12.71 8.03
CA TYR A 187 10.55 -13.34 9.15
C TYR A 187 9.90 -12.31 10.08
N GLU A 188 9.29 -11.29 9.48
CA GLU A 188 8.53 -10.24 10.19
C GLU A 188 7.43 -10.81 11.09
N ASN A 189 6.90 -11.99 10.78
CA ASN A 189 5.85 -12.67 11.54
C ASN A 189 6.34 -13.45 12.77
N LEU A 190 7.65 -13.53 13.02
CA LEU A 190 8.16 -14.17 14.24
C LEU A 190 8.04 -13.22 15.44
N SER A 191 7.83 -13.78 16.62
CA SER A 191 7.68 -12.99 17.85
C SER A 191 8.98 -12.33 18.31
N TRP A 192 10.13 -12.89 17.90
CA TRP A 192 11.46 -12.47 18.31
C TRP A 192 11.64 -12.28 19.84
N THR A 193 10.93 -13.07 20.64
CA THR A 193 10.87 -13.00 22.11
C THR A 193 11.91 -13.87 22.82
N GLY A 194 12.94 -14.34 22.11
CA GLY A 194 14.03 -15.13 22.70
C GLY A 194 14.81 -14.40 23.79
N THR A 195 15.68 -15.05 24.56
CA THR A 195 16.41 -14.39 25.66
C THR A 195 17.57 -13.49 25.22
N SER A 196 18.10 -13.66 24.01
CA SER A 196 19.27 -12.90 23.52
C SER A 196 18.95 -11.89 22.40
N ALA A 197 17.90 -12.10 21.60
CA ALA A 197 17.42 -11.17 20.56
C ALA A 197 16.94 -9.81 21.07
N PRO A 198 16.19 -9.71 22.19
CA PRO A 198 15.63 -8.47 22.72
C PRO A 198 16.68 -7.41 23.04
N THR A 199 17.97 -7.73 22.88
CA THR A 199 19.07 -6.80 23.03
C THR A 199 19.23 -5.89 21.81
N MET A 200 19.08 -6.39 20.58
CA MET A 200 19.16 -5.58 19.34
C MET A 200 17.79 -5.07 18.87
N ILE A 201 16.70 -5.73 19.27
CA ILE A 201 15.34 -5.39 18.85
C ILE A 201 14.45 -5.00 20.03
N LYS A 202 13.36 -4.29 19.73
CA LYS A 202 12.30 -3.90 20.64
C LYS A 202 11.23 -4.99 20.64
N SER A 203 10.89 -5.48 21.82
CA SER A 203 9.92 -6.57 21.98
C SER A 203 8.54 -6.13 21.46
N GLY A 204 7.90 -6.98 20.64
CA GLY A 204 6.54 -6.74 20.13
C GLY A 204 6.43 -5.74 18.97
N GLU A 205 7.53 -5.16 18.50
CA GLU A 205 7.52 -4.26 17.34
C GLU A 205 7.99 -4.98 16.07
N THR A 206 7.25 -4.84 14.97
CA THR A 206 7.68 -5.31 13.63
C THR A 206 8.36 -4.22 12.81
N TRP A 207 8.13 -2.95 13.17
CA TRP A 207 8.75 -1.74 12.62
C TRP A 207 8.66 -0.59 13.64
N PRO A 208 9.72 0.20 13.86
CA PRO A 208 11.08 0.07 13.30
C PRO A 208 11.89 -1.11 13.86
N MET A 209 11.37 -1.82 14.87
CA MET A 209 11.88 -3.02 15.56
C MET A 209 13.32 -2.99 16.10
N LEU A 210 14.29 -2.40 15.42
CA LEU A 210 15.66 -2.28 15.88
C LEU A 210 15.77 -1.18 16.94
N LYS A 211 16.59 -1.43 17.96
CA LYS A 211 17.02 -0.38 18.89
C LYS A 211 17.97 0.60 18.19
N PRO A 212 18.02 1.87 18.61
CA PRO A 212 18.85 2.89 17.97
C PRO A 212 20.30 2.46 17.74
N TRP A 213 20.98 1.93 18.79
CA TRP A 213 22.36 1.46 18.66
C TRP A 213 22.54 0.33 17.63
N ALA A 214 21.60 -0.62 17.58
CA ALA A 214 21.67 -1.75 16.67
C ALA A 214 21.40 -1.32 15.22
N LYS A 215 20.45 -0.40 15.03
CA LYS A 215 20.17 0.24 13.75
C LYS A 215 21.42 0.95 13.22
N GLU A 216 22.04 1.80 14.05
CA GLU A 216 23.25 2.55 13.69
C GLU A 216 24.43 1.61 13.35
N LEU A 217 24.61 0.53 14.11
CA LEU A 217 25.63 -0.48 13.83
C LEU A 217 25.42 -1.14 12.47
N LEU A 218 24.21 -1.65 12.20
CA LEU A 218 23.91 -2.39 10.96
C LEU A 218 24.01 -1.48 9.72
N VAL A 219 23.50 -0.24 9.80
CA VAL A 219 23.59 0.72 8.70
C VAL A 219 25.05 1.14 8.47
N SER A 220 25.81 1.44 9.52
CA SER A 220 27.22 1.83 9.38
C SER A 220 28.07 0.71 8.78
N TRP A 221 27.86 -0.54 9.20
CA TRP A 221 28.55 -1.69 8.63
C TRP A 221 28.17 -1.94 7.18
N SER A 222 26.89 -1.82 6.81
CA SER A 222 26.47 -1.95 5.40
C SER A 222 27.04 -0.87 4.50
N ARG A 223 27.33 0.34 5.02
CA ARG A 223 27.99 1.43 4.26
C ARG A 223 29.49 1.21 4.12
N GLN A 224 30.15 0.73 5.18
CA GLN A 224 31.61 0.54 5.22
C GLN A 224 32.07 -0.69 4.44
N ASP A 225 31.20 -1.70 4.34
CA ASP A 225 31.43 -2.93 3.59
C ASP A 225 30.29 -3.12 2.56
N PRO A 226 30.41 -2.50 1.38
CA PRO A 226 29.42 -2.60 0.29
C PRO A 226 29.25 -4.04 -0.20
N VAL A 227 28.19 -4.29 -0.98
CA VAL A 227 27.94 -5.63 -1.54
C VAL A 227 29.14 -6.10 -2.37
N SER A 228 29.64 -7.28 -2.04
CA SER A 228 30.79 -7.90 -2.70
C SER A 228 30.38 -8.90 -3.80
N GLU A 229 31.30 -9.21 -4.71
CA GLU A 229 31.09 -10.27 -5.72
C GLU A 229 30.84 -11.65 -5.06
N LYS A 230 31.47 -11.89 -3.90
CA LYS A 230 31.22 -13.07 -3.08
C LYS A 230 29.73 -13.15 -2.68
N GLU A 231 29.15 -12.06 -2.17
CA GLU A 231 27.73 -12.04 -1.78
C GLU A 231 26.79 -12.22 -2.96
N ILE A 232 27.09 -11.58 -4.10
CA ILE A 232 26.30 -11.74 -5.33
C ILE A 232 26.30 -13.20 -5.79
N ASN A 233 27.48 -13.82 -5.83
CA ASN A 233 27.63 -15.23 -6.20
C ASN A 233 26.90 -16.16 -5.21
N ARG A 234 27.03 -15.88 -3.91
CA ARG A 234 26.33 -16.60 -2.85
C ARG A 234 24.80 -16.48 -2.99
N ALA A 235 24.28 -15.27 -3.23
CA ALA A 235 22.86 -15.02 -3.41
C ALA A 235 22.30 -15.73 -4.67
N ASN A 236 23.04 -15.70 -5.78
CA ASN A 236 22.67 -16.41 -7.00
C ASN A 236 22.63 -17.94 -6.79
N ALA A 237 23.63 -18.50 -6.10
CA ALA A 237 23.64 -19.91 -5.77
C ALA A 237 22.49 -20.31 -4.83
N ILE A 238 22.18 -19.48 -3.84
CA ILE A 238 21.05 -19.70 -2.93
C ILE A 238 19.71 -19.66 -3.67
N TYR A 239 19.54 -18.72 -4.61
CA TYR A 239 18.31 -18.58 -5.39
C TYR A 239 17.94 -19.85 -6.15
N GLU A 240 18.92 -20.62 -6.64
CA GLU A 240 18.64 -21.89 -7.32
C GLU A 240 17.96 -22.95 -6.43
N PHE A 241 18.17 -22.87 -5.12
CA PHE A 241 17.54 -23.76 -4.15
C PHE A 241 16.29 -23.13 -3.54
N GLN A 242 16.41 -21.88 -3.09
CA GLN A 242 15.36 -21.25 -2.29
C GLN A 242 14.33 -20.50 -3.09
N ARG A 243 14.63 -20.13 -4.34
CA ARG A 243 13.76 -19.35 -5.23
C ARG A 243 13.29 -18.03 -4.62
N ASN A 244 14.03 -17.53 -3.62
CA ASN A 244 13.86 -16.22 -3.02
C ASN A 244 15.20 -15.46 -2.98
N ARG A 245 15.12 -14.13 -2.92
CA ARG A 245 16.26 -13.21 -2.97
C ARG A 245 16.45 -12.44 -1.66
N ASN A 246 17.68 -12.00 -1.38
CA ASN A 246 17.94 -11.02 -0.33
C ASN A 246 17.88 -9.60 -0.93
N PRO A 247 16.86 -8.79 -0.60
CA PRO A 247 16.67 -7.47 -1.18
C PRO A 247 17.81 -6.51 -0.86
N TYR A 248 18.51 -6.69 0.26
CA TYR A 248 19.61 -5.82 0.66
C TYR A 248 20.92 -6.14 -0.07
N ILE A 249 20.98 -7.28 -0.78
CA ILE A 249 22.08 -7.61 -1.71
C ILE A 249 21.72 -7.11 -3.11
N ASP A 250 20.47 -7.34 -3.55
CA ASP A 250 20.02 -6.95 -4.88
C ASP A 250 19.87 -5.41 -5.02
N TYR A 251 19.41 -4.73 -3.97
CA TYR A 251 19.20 -3.28 -3.88
C TYR A 251 19.74 -2.74 -2.55
N PRO A 252 21.07 -2.52 -2.42
CA PRO A 252 21.70 -2.13 -1.16
C PRO A 252 21.15 -0.83 -0.55
N GLU A 253 20.62 0.06 -1.37
CA GLU A 253 19.96 1.30 -0.95
C GLU A 253 18.67 1.07 -0.14
N LEU A 254 18.07 -0.11 -0.20
CA LEU A 254 16.94 -0.48 0.68
C LEU A 254 17.32 -0.40 2.16
N VAL A 255 18.60 -0.57 2.50
CA VAL A 255 19.08 -0.34 3.87
C VAL A 255 18.85 1.12 4.29
N GLU A 256 19.05 2.07 3.39
CA GLU A 256 18.83 3.50 3.64
C GLU A 256 17.34 3.86 3.72
N HIS A 257 16.52 3.28 2.84
CA HIS A 257 15.06 3.52 2.83
C HIS A 257 14.37 2.98 4.08
N LEU A 258 14.92 1.93 4.70
CA LEU A 258 14.34 1.34 5.90
C LEU A 258 15.01 1.76 7.21
N TRP A 259 16.32 2.01 7.23
CA TRP A 259 17.01 2.23 8.51
C TRP A 259 17.97 3.42 8.54
N GLY A 260 18.27 3.99 7.37
CA GLY A 260 19.22 5.08 7.21
C GLY A 260 18.56 6.42 6.88
N ASP A 261 19.20 7.18 5.99
CA ASP A 261 18.89 8.60 5.78
C ASP A 261 17.73 8.83 4.79
N LYS A 262 17.19 7.75 4.20
CA LYS A 262 16.05 7.78 3.26
C LYS A 262 14.75 7.25 3.88
N VAL A 263 14.69 7.07 5.19
CA VAL A 263 13.45 6.73 5.90
C VAL A 263 12.36 7.76 5.58
N GLY A 264 11.12 7.32 5.37
CA GLY A 264 10.01 8.14 4.87
C GLY A 264 10.00 8.37 3.35
N GLN A 265 11.09 8.07 2.63
CA GLN A 265 11.12 8.21 1.17
C GLN A 265 10.63 6.92 0.49
N PRO A 266 9.70 7.00 -0.49
CA PRO A 266 9.29 5.86 -1.29
C PRO A 266 10.47 5.16 -1.96
N PHE A 267 10.52 3.83 -1.87
CA PHE A 267 11.50 3.03 -2.57
C PHE A 267 11.18 2.95 -4.07
N SER A 268 12.21 3.07 -4.89
CA SER A 268 12.22 2.77 -6.32
C SER A 268 13.52 2.05 -6.59
N THR A 269 13.52 1.13 -7.54
CA THR A 269 14.72 0.38 -7.93
C THR A 269 15.75 1.22 -8.68
N GLY A 270 15.41 2.44 -9.15
CA GLY A 270 16.30 3.26 -10.01
C GLY A 270 16.72 2.55 -11.30
N ASP A 271 17.26 3.30 -12.28
CA ASP A 271 17.82 2.87 -13.60
C ASP A 271 17.55 1.41 -14.05
N VAL A 272 16.28 1.06 -14.25
CA VAL A 272 15.89 -0.20 -14.88
C VAL A 272 15.71 0.00 -16.37
N GLU A 273 16.43 -0.78 -17.20
CA GLU A 273 16.30 -0.76 -18.68
C GLU A 273 14.91 -1.20 -19.20
N TYR A 274 13.92 -1.44 -18.32
CA TYR A 274 12.58 -1.86 -18.70
C TYR A 274 11.50 -0.91 -18.18
N SER A 275 10.40 -0.91 -18.91
CA SER A 275 9.28 0.01 -18.72
C SER A 275 8.34 -0.44 -17.59
N TYR A 276 7.90 0.47 -16.73
CA TYR A 276 6.90 0.16 -15.68
C TYR A 276 6.00 1.35 -15.32
N LEU A 277 4.91 1.09 -14.58
CA LEU A 277 4.04 2.11 -13.98
C LEU A 277 4.25 2.16 -12.46
N SER A 278 4.64 3.31 -11.91
CA SER A 278 4.63 3.56 -10.46
C SER A 278 3.24 3.98 -9.96
N MET A 279 2.40 4.51 -10.86
CA MET A 279 0.99 4.77 -10.61
C MET A 279 0.17 4.32 -11.83
N PRO A 280 -0.98 3.66 -11.65
CA PRO A 280 -1.56 3.28 -10.36
C PRO A 280 -0.87 2.04 -9.77
N THR A 281 -0.86 1.92 -8.44
CA THR A 281 -0.22 0.80 -7.73
C THR A 281 -0.92 -0.53 -8.00
N ALA A 282 -0.24 -1.65 -7.74
CA ALA A 282 -0.87 -2.97 -7.84
C ALA A 282 -2.10 -3.08 -6.91
N GLY A 283 -3.20 -3.64 -7.42
CA GLY A 283 -4.46 -3.79 -6.69
C GLY A 283 -5.34 -2.53 -6.63
N TYR A 284 -4.93 -1.43 -7.27
CA TYR A 284 -5.75 -0.22 -7.34
C TYR A 284 -7.10 -0.50 -8.02
N GLN A 285 -8.18 0.01 -7.43
CA GLN A 285 -9.55 -0.09 -7.91
C GLN A 285 -10.22 1.28 -7.87
N VAL A 286 -11.16 1.52 -8.77
CA VAL A 286 -11.98 2.73 -8.80
C VAL A 286 -13.42 2.35 -8.44
N ASN A 287 -13.97 3.01 -7.43
CA ASN A 287 -15.36 2.89 -7.06
C ASN A 287 -16.05 4.24 -7.26
N PHE A 288 -17.03 4.29 -8.17
CA PHE A 288 -17.83 5.48 -8.45
C PHE A 288 -18.97 5.69 -7.44
N GLY A 289 -19.13 4.76 -6.50
CA GLY A 289 -20.22 4.78 -5.52
C GLY A 289 -21.58 4.54 -6.16
N THR A 290 -22.62 5.11 -5.55
CA THR A 290 -23.98 5.06 -6.06
C THR A 290 -24.26 6.28 -6.93
N VAL A 291 -24.75 6.06 -8.14
CA VAL A 291 -25.02 7.09 -9.14
C VAL A 291 -26.47 6.97 -9.59
N ALA A 292 -27.16 8.10 -9.68
CA ALA A 292 -28.53 8.14 -10.15
C ALA A 292 -28.65 7.56 -11.58
N TYR A 293 -29.70 6.78 -11.83
CA TYR A 293 -30.04 6.31 -13.17
C TYR A 293 -30.12 7.48 -14.17
N GLN A 294 -29.59 7.28 -15.38
CA GLN A 294 -29.42 8.28 -16.44
C GLN A 294 -28.50 9.47 -16.10
N HIS A 295 -27.67 9.35 -15.06
CA HIS A 295 -26.65 10.33 -14.75
C HIS A 295 -25.25 9.78 -15.03
N THR A 296 -24.29 10.71 -15.06
CA THR A 296 -22.89 10.41 -15.32
C THR A 296 -22.05 10.93 -14.16
N THR A 297 -20.91 10.29 -13.93
CA THR A 297 -19.90 10.75 -12.98
C THR A 297 -18.52 10.40 -13.50
N THR A 298 -17.50 11.06 -12.98
CA THR A 298 -16.11 10.86 -13.39
C THR A 298 -15.23 10.55 -12.20
N ALA A 299 -14.17 9.77 -12.44
CA ALA A 299 -13.14 9.48 -11.47
C ALA A 299 -11.77 9.76 -12.10
N GLU A 300 -10.84 10.26 -11.30
CA GLU A 300 -9.47 10.56 -11.73
C GLU A 300 -8.53 9.43 -11.33
N ILE A 301 -7.75 8.95 -12.29
CA ILE A 301 -6.71 7.94 -12.09
C ILE A 301 -5.36 8.57 -12.43
N SER A 302 -4.47 8.63 -11.45
CA SER A 302 -3.08 9.06 -11.69
C SER A 302 -2.29 7.96 -12.38
N ILE A 303 -1.67 8.30 -13.51
CA ILE A 303 -0.78 7.43 -14.29
C ILE A 303 0.63 8.01 -14.23
N LYS A 304 1.59 7.21 -13.81
CA LYS A 304 3.01 7.59 -13.81
C LYS A 304 3.84 6.42 -14.31
N GLY A 305 4.35 6.54 -15.53
CA GLY A 305 5.25 5.58 -16.16
C GLY A 305 6.72 5.94 -15.99
N HIS A 306 7.59 4.96 -16.18
CA HIS A 306 9.04 5.12 -16.16
C HIS A 306 9.65 4.22 -17.24
N ASN A 307 10.69 4.74 -17.91
CA ASN A 307 11.47 4.03 -18.92
C ASN A 307 10.60 3.39 -20.02
N LEU A 308 9.50 4.05 -20.40
CA LEU A 308 8.58 3.52 -21.40
C LEU A 308 9.26 3.44 -22.76
N ASN A 309 9.06 2.34 -23.49
CA ASN A 309 9.59 2.19 -24.85
C ASN A 309 8.62 2.71 -25.94
N GLY A 310 7.47 3.26 -25.54
CA GLY A 310 6.44 3.81 -26.41
C GLY A 310 5.20 4.27 -25.64
N ASP A 311 4.15 4.63 -26.36
CA ASP A 311 2.89 5.09 -25.77
C ASP A 311 2.15 3.97 -25.03
N LEU A 312 1.38 4.36 -24.02
CA LEU A 312 0.43 3.48 -23.35
C LEU A 312 -0.88 3.41 -24.15
N THR A 313 -1.49 2.23 -24.16
CA THR A 313 -2.81 1.97 -24.76
C THR A 313 -3.79 1.62 -23.64
N LEU A 314 -4.97 2.22 -23.71
CA LEU A 314 -6.05 2.06 -22.74
C LEU A 314 -7.23 1.32 -23.39
N SER A 315 -7.79 0.35 -22.68
CA SER A 315 -9.01 -0.34 -23.11
C SER A 315 -9.89 -0.71 -21.94
N ILE A 316 -11.21 -0.62 -22.12
CA ILE A 316 -12.18 -1.11 -21.13
C ILE A 316 -12.74 -2.45 -21.64
N SER A 317 -12.89 -3.40 -20.73
CA SER A 317 -13.46 -4.72 -20.98
C SER A 317 -14.32 -5.16 -19.79
N GLY A 318 -15.01 -6.30 -19.92
CA GLY A 318 -15.86 -6.88 -18.87
C GLY A 318 -17.35 -6.74 -19.16
N GLU A 319 -18.17 -7.21 -18.22
CA GLU A 319 -19.62 -7.39 -18.39
C GLU A 319 -20.37 -6.09 -18.66
N ASN A 320 -19.99 -4.99 -17.99
CA ASN A 320 -20.69 -3.70 -18.12
C ASN A 320 -19.84 -2.63 -18.81
N MET A 321 -18.91 -3.02 -19.69
CA MET A 321 -17.96 -2.09 -20.31
C MET A 321 -18.60 -0.91 -21.05
N GLU A 322 -19.79 -1.10 -21.64
CA GLU A 322 -20.51 -0.06 -22.39
C GLU A 322 -20.94 1.13 -21.51
N GLN A 323 -20.99 0.94 -20.19
CA GLN A 323 -21.31 1.98 -19.23
C GLN A 323 -20.10 2.80 -18.80
N PHE A 324 -18.89 2.46 -19.25
CA PHE A 324 -17.68 3.19 -18.90
C PHE A 324 -17.00 3.72 -20.17
N SER A 325 -16.50 4.95 -20.12
CA SER A 325 -15.82 5.57 -21.25
C SER A 325 -14.53 6.27 -20.85
N LEU A 326 -13.61 6.34 -21.81
CA LEU A 326 -12.33 7.03 -21.70
C LEU A 326 -12.31 8.24 -22.65
N PRO A 327 -11.67 9.35 -22.26
CA PRO A 327 -11.49 10.52 -23.13
C PRO A 327 -10.57 10.23 -24.31
N ALA A 328 -9.63 9.28 -24.12
CA ALA A 328 -8.72 8.80 -25.15
C ALA A 328 -8.35 7.34 -24.87
N ASN A 329 -7.95 6.61 -25.92
CA ASN A 329 -7.48 5.22 -25.82
C ASN A 329 -5.93 5.11 -25.79
N LYS A 330 -5.22 6.24 -25.71
CA LYS A 330 -3.77 6.31 -25.65
C LYS A 330 -3.32 7.41 -24.69
N ILE A 331 -2.18 7.19 -24.05
CA ILE A 331 -1.43 8.22 -23.32
C ILE A 331 -0.03 8.22 -23.92
N SER A 332 0.47 9.41 -24.32
CA SER A 332 1.82 9.50 -24.89
C SER A 332 2.84 9.03 -23.85
N LYS A 333 3.98 8.48 -24.31
CA LYS A 333 5.11 8.17 -23.43
C LYS A 333 5.45 9.36 -22.51
N GLU A 334 5.56 10.55 -23.10
CA GLU A 334 5.98 11.77 -22.40
C GLU A 334 4.97 12.17 -21.30
N ASP A 335 3.67 12.13 -21.59
CA ASP A 335 2.64 12.46 -20.61
C ASP A 335 2.61 11.44 -19.47
N ALA A 336 2.72 10.15 -19.80
CA ALA A 336 2.77 9.10 -18.80
C ALA A 336 4.02 9.23 -17.90
N GLU A 337 5.18 9.54 -18.47
CA GLU A 337 6.42 9.74 -17.72
C GLU A 337 6.45 11.05 -16.92
N ASN A 338 5.74 12.10 -17.36
CA ASN A 338 5.57 13.34 -16.60
C ASN A 338 4.54 13.20 -15.46
N GLY A 339 3.58 12.29 -15.60
CA GLY A 339 2.46 12.11 -14.69
C GLY A 339 1.19 12.65 -15.33
N PHE A 340 0.27 11.74 -15.64
CA PHE A 340 -0.98 12.03 -16.35
C PHE A 340 -2.19 11.72 -15.48
N ILE A 341 -3.20 12.58 -15.50
CA ILE A 341 -4.48 12.34 -14.81
C ILE A 341 -5.49 11.85 -15.84
N LEU A 342 -5.80 10.56 -15.80
CA LEU A 342 -6.83 9.95 -16.64
C LEU A 342 -8.20 10.10 -16.00
N GLN A 343 -9.12 10.80 -16.67
CA GLN A 343 -10.52 10.84 -16.28
C GLN A 343 -11.26 9.63 -16.87
N VAL A 344 -11.89 8.81 -16.04
CA VAL A 344 -12.77 7.71 -16.47
C VAL A 344 -14.19 8.12 -16.16
N THR A 345 -15.08 8.00 -17.14
CA THR A 345 -16.50 8.34 -16.99
C THR A 345 -17.32 7.07 -16.81
N TYR A 346 -18.26 7.09 -15.87
CA TYR A 346 -19.31 6.09 -15.73
C TYR A 346 -20.66 6.70 -16.09
N ASN A 347 -21.40 6.04 -16.98
CA ASN A 347 -22.73 6.40 -17.45
C ASN A 347 -23.74 5.36 -16.94
N ALA A 348 -24.60 5.77 -16.01
CA ALA A 348 -25.57 4.91 -15.37
C ALA A 348 -26.78 4.61 -16.29
N SER A 349 -26.59 3.80 -17.33
CA SER A 349 -27.60 3.53 -18.36
C SER A 349 -28.55 2.37 -18.05
N ALA A 350 -28.29 1.63 -16.98
CA ALA A 350 -29.17 0.61 -16.40
C ALA A 350 -29.13 0.71 -14.87
N THR A 351 -30.08 0.11 -14.13
CA THR A 351 -30.01 0.04 -12.66
C THR A 351 -29.29 -1.24 -12.20
N GLY A 352 -28.67 -1.21 -11.02
CA GLY A 352 -27.97 -2.35 -10.43
C GLY A 352 -26.46 -2.15 -10.25
N ASN A 353 -25.76 -3.25 -9.94
CA ASN A 353 -24.31 -3.26 -9.75
C ASN A 353 -23.60 -3.43 -11.09
N HIS A 354 -22.60 -2.60 -11.36
CA HIS A 354 -21.83 -2.65 -12.59
C HIS A 354 -20.34 -2.78 -12.33
N ASN A 355 -19.72 -3.68 -13.10
CA ASN A 355 -18.29 -3.95 -13.03
C ASN A 355 -17.68 -3.95 -14.43
N ALA A 356 -16.52 -3.31 -14.55
CA ALA A 356 -15.69 -3.35 -15.74
C ALA A 356 -14.21 -3.37 -15.34
N VAL A 357 -13.33 -3.55 -16.31
CA VAL A 357 -11.88 -3.54 -16.13
C VAL A 357 -11.25 -2.58 -17.12
N LEU A 358 -10.53 -1.59 -16.61
CA LEU A 358 -9.62 -0.77 -17.39
C LEU A 358 -8.26 -1.48 -17.46
N ALA A 359 -7.82 -1.82 -18.67
CA ALA A 359 -6.48 -2.33 -18.94
C ALA A 359 -5.59 -1.23 -19.51
N ILE A 360 -4.41 -1.06 -18.92
CA ILE A 360 -3.34 -0.19 -19.39
C ILE A 360 -2.21 -1.08 -19.89
N SER A 361 -1.87 -0.95 -21.16
CA SER A 361 -0.85 -1.78 -21.84
C SER A 361 0.02 -0.90 -22.73
N GLY A 362 0.93 -1.48 -23.51
CA GLY A 362 1.83 -0.72 -24.38
C GLY A 362 3.01 -0.13 -23.61
N GLY A 363 3.83 0.67 -24.30
CA GLY A 363 5.00 1.30 -23.70
C GLY A 363 6.00 0.36 -23.03
N GLY A 364 5.97 -0.95 -23.30
CA GLY A 364 6.89 -1.93 -22.75
C GLY A 364 6.52 -2.50 -21.38
N ILE A 365 5.38 -2.08 -20.81
CA ILE A 365 4.93 -2.54 -19.49
C ILE A 365 4.19 -3.88 -19.60
N THR A 366 4.16 -4.64 -18.51
CA THR A 366 3.15 -5.68 -18.30
C THR A 366 1.78 -5.02 -18.10
N THR A 367 0.74 -5.53 -18.77
CA THR A 367 -0.61 -4.96 -18.71
C THR A 367 -1.10 -4.80 -17.25
N LYS A 368 -1.46 -3.57 -16.89
CA LYS A 368 -2.06 -3.24 -15.59
C LYS A 368 -3.58 -3.26 -15.70
N SER A 369 -4.24 -4.03 -14.84
CA SER A 369 -5.70 -4.11 -14.78
C SER A 369 -6.24 -3.37 -13.56
N ILE A 370 -7.22 -2.51 -13.76
CA ILE A 370 -7.88 -1.71 -12.72
C ILE A 370 -9.36 -2.07 -12.74
N ALA A 371 -9.87 -2.54 -11.60
CA ALA A 371 -11.30 -2.80 -11.45
C ALA A 371 -12.08 -1.49 -11.37
N LEU A 372 -13.13 -1.36 -12.18
CA LEU A 372 -14.09 -0.26 -12.15
C LEU A 372 -15.41 -0.79 -11.57
N LYS A 373 -15.89 -0.17 -10.49
CA LYS A 373 -17.11 -0.57 -9.78
C LYS A 373 -18.06 0.62 -9.64
N ALA A 374 -19.34 0.39 -9.87
CA ALA A 374 -20.38 1.40 -9.66
C ALA A 374 -21.71 0.73 -9.31
N VAL A 375 -22.59 1.48 -8.64
CA VAL A 375 -23.99 1.09 -8.43
C VAL A 375 -24.86 2.16 -9.09
N SER A 376 -25.77 1.77 -9.98
CA SER A 376 -26.82 2.66 -10.44
C SER A 376 -28.13 2.40 -9.70
N SER A 377 -28.79 3.47 -9.28
CA SER A 377 -30.10 3.38 -8.63
C SER A 377 -31.06 4.45 -9.17
N ASP A 378 -32.32 4.05 -9.31
CA ASP A 378 -33.47 4.92 -9.59
C ASP A 378 -34.14 5.45 -8.30
N ASN A 379 -33.57 5.15 -7.13
CA ASN A 379 -34.05 5.69 -5.86
C ASN A 379 -33.84 7.21 -5.79
N PHE A 380 -34.68 7.86 -5.00
CA PHE A 380 -34.53 9.28 -4.68
C PHE A 380 -33.17 9.55 -4.02
N MET A 381 -32.42 10.50 -4.57
CA MET A 381 -31.11 10.90 -4.07
C MET A 381 -30.75 12.32 -4.52
N ALA A 382 -29.87 12.97 -3.74
CA ALA A 382 -29.19 14.17 -4.15
C ALA A 382 -28.02 13.74 -5.06
N ILE A 383 -27.78 14.53 -6.11
CA ILE A 383 -26.70 14.31 -7.09
C ILE A 383 -25.74 15.49 -7.04
N HIS A 384 -24.57 15.41 -7.69
CA HIS A 384 -23.55 16.46 -7.58
C HIS A 384 -24.05 17.86 -7.93
N ALA A 385 -23.54 18.86 -7.19
CA ALA A 385 -23.79 20.25 -7.49
C ALA A 385 -23.14 20.65 -8.82
N THR A 386 -23.81 21.57 -9.53
CA THR A 386 -23.30 22.19 -10.76
C THR A 386 -23.05 23.67 -10.53
N GLU A 387 -22.43 24.33 -11.51
CA GLU A 387 -22.16 25.79 -11.46
C GLU A 387 -21.46 26.26 -10.17
N VAL A 388 -20.57 25.42 -9.62
CA VAL A 388 -19.84 25.75 -8.40
C VAL A 388 -18.90 26.91 -8.67
N SER A 389 -19.06 27.96 -7.87
CA SER A 389 -18.27 29.19 -7.90
C SER A 389 -17.70 29.48 -6.52
N HIS A 390 -17.04 30.63 -6.40
CA HIS A 390 -16.47 31.06 -5.13
C HIS A 390 -17.53 31.47 -4.09
N LYS A 391 -18.81 31.64 -4.47
CA LYS A 391 -19.90 32.08 -3.56
C LYS A 391 -21.24 31.38 -3.77
N ALA A 392 -21.33 30.45 -4.70
CA ALA A 392 -22.60 29.85 -5.11
C ALA A 392 -22.38 28.48 -5.75
N PHE A 393 -23.42 27.65 -5.72
CA PHE A 393 -23.54 26.43 -6.51
C PHE A 393 -25.01 26.10 -6.75
N THR A 394 -25.32 25.27 -7.75
CA THR A 394 -26.65 24.71 -7.96
C THR A 394 -26.74 23.35 -7.28
N ALA A 395 -27.59 23.22 -6.26
CA ALA A 395 -27.94 21.92 -5.67
C ALA A 395 -28.88 21.17 -6.63
N ASN A 396 -28.66 19.85 -6.81
CA ASN A 396 -29.42 19.02 -7.74
C ASN A 396 -29.86 17.70 -7.08
N TRP A 397 -31.03 17.16 -7.46
CA TRP A 397 -31.54 15.87 -6.96
C TRP A 397 -32.45 15.16 -7.97
N THR A 398 -32.64 13.84 -7.78
CA THR A 398 -33.55 13.04 -8.60
C THR A 398 -35.01 13.19 -8.15
N ILE A 399 -35.94 12.78 -9.00
CA ILE A 399 -37.36 12.77 -8.65
C ILE A 399 -37.66 11.77 -7.53
N SER A 400 -38.44 12.18 -6.54
CA SER A 400 -39.04 11.28 -5.55
C SER A 400 -40.50 11.00 -5.92
N ALA A 401 -40.85 9.73 -6.12
CA ALA A 401 -42.18 9.33 -6.54
C ALA A 401 -43.25 9.81 -5.54
N GLY A 402 -44.25 10.55 -6.03
CA GLY A 402 -45.34 11.10 -5.21
C GLY A 402 -44.97 12.33 -4.37
N ALA A 403 -43.76 12.89 -4.53
CA ALA A 403 -43.42 14.13 -3.84
C ALA A 403 -44.20 15.33 -4.42
N THR A 404 -44.67 16.21 -3.54
CA THR A 404 -45.35 17.47 -3.89
C THR A 404 -44.42 18.68 -3.85
N GLY A 405 -43.22 18.50 -3.31
CA GLY A 405 -42.16 19.49 -3.22
C GLY A 405 -40.94 18.90 -2.52
N TYR A 406 -39.95 19.73 -2.23
CA TYR A 406 -38.71 19.31 -1.57
C TYR A 406 -38.29 20.33 -0.51
N GLU A 407 -37.63 19.88 0.54
CA GLU A 407 -36.96 20.74 1.50
C GLU A 407 -35.45 20.53 1.34
N LEU A 408 -34.74 21.59 0.94
CA LEU A 408 -33.29 21.57 0.76
C LEU A 408 -32.64 22.15 2.02
N ASP A 409 -31.69 21.43 2.60
CA ASP A 409 -30.85 21.96 3.67
C ASP A 409 -29.40 22.07 3.18
N VAL A 410 -28.77 23.21 3.43
CA VAL A 410 -27.36 23.46 3.12
C VAL A 410 -26.67 23.82 4.42
N TYR A 411 -25.55 23.17 4.71
CA TYR A 411 -24.94 23.24 6.03
C TYR A 411 -23.42 23.05 5.97
N THR A 412 -22.78 23.44 7.07
CA THR A 412 -21.41 23.02 7.39
C THR A 412 -21.45 21.93 8.44
N ILE A 413 -20.39 21.13 8.51
CA ILE A 413 -20.19 20.15 9.58
C ILE A 413 -18.91 20.54 10.28
N ASN A 414 -19.00 20.82 11.58
CA ASN A 414 -17.84 21.11 12.42
C ASN A 414 -17.72 20.05 13.51
N SER A 415 -16.51 19.76 13.96
CA SER A 415 -16.34 18.95 15.16
C SER A 415 -16.75 19.74 16.40
N SER A 416 -17.55 19.12 17.26
CA SER A 416 -17.67 19.51 18.64
C SER A 416 -16.39 19.09 19.36
N ASN A 417 -16.00 19.82 20.39
CA ASN A 417 -14.93 19.40 21.30
C ASN A 417 -15.41 18.31 22.28
N GLU A 418 -16.49 17.59 21.97
CA GLU A 418 -17.07 16.53 22.78
C GLU A 418 -16.95 15.21 22.02
N ASN A 419 -16.38 14.19 22.66
CA ASN A 419 -16.35 12.85 22.09
C ASN A 419 -17.71 12.19 22.29
N GLU A 420 -18.33 11.73 21.20
CA GLU A 420 -19.49 10.85 21.24
C GLU A 420 -19.12 9.43 20.81
N THR A 421 -19.90 8.47 21.29
CA THR A 421 -19.88 7.09 20.80
C THR A 421 -20.55 7.06 19.43
N ILE A 422 -19.74 6.94 18.38
CA ILE A 422 -20.19 6.78 17.00
C ILE A 422 -20.45 5.29 16.76
N GLU A 423 -21.71 4.90 16.56
CA GLU A 423 -22.05 3.52 16.18
C GLU A 423 -21.69 3.28 14.71
N LEU A 424 -20.73 2.38 14.48
CA LEU A 424 -20.33 1.92 13.15
C LEU A 424 -21.20 0.75 12.68
N VAL A 425 -21.64 -0.09 13.61
CA VAL A 425 -22.57 -1.21 13.41
C VAL A 425 -23.44 -1.34 14.64
N ALA A 426 -24.75 -1.44 14.48
CA ALA A 426 -25.68 -1.71 15.58
C ALA A 426 -26.78 -2.65 15.06
N GLU A 427 -26.52 -3.95 15.12
CA GLU A 427 -27.37 -4.95 14.51
C GLU A 427 -27.93 -5.90 15.57
N GLY A 428 -29.25 -6.09 15.54
CA GLY A 428 -29.96 -7.13 16.27
C GLY A 428 -30.57 -8.13 15.30
N PHE A 429 -30.85 -9.35 15.74
CA PHE A 429 -31.36 -10.41 14.86
C PHE A 429 -32.88 -10.61 14.96
N SER A 430 -33.62 -9.56 15.31
CA SER A 430 -35.09 -9.53 15.52
C SER A 430 -35.94 -10.04 14.35
N ALA A 431 -35.39 -10.06 13.13
CA ALA A 431 -36.05 -10.61 11.93
C ALA A 431 -35.62 -12.05 11.59
N ASN A 432 -34.87 -12.73 12.47
CA ASN A 432 -34.35 -14.08 12.28
C ASN A 432 -33.62 -14.26 10.94
N LYS A 433 -32.83 -13.25 10.55
CA LYS A 433 -32.00 -13.23 9.34
C LYS A 433 -30.74 -12.42 9.58
N LEU A 434 -29.71 -12.65 8.78
CA LEU A 434 -28.51 -11.80 8.79
C LEU A 434 -28.79 -10.43 8.14
N PRO A 435 -28.16 -9.35 8.63
CA PRO A 435 -28.16 -8.05 7.97
C PRO A 435 -27.61 -8.13 6.53
N GLY A 436 -28.02 -7.20 5.68
CA GLY A 436 -27.54 -7.12 4.30
C GLY A 436 -26.02 -6.96 4.24
N GLY A 437 -25.35 -7.73 3.38
CA GLY A 437 -23.89 -7.71 3.21
C GLY A 437 -23.13 -8.65 4.14
N TRP A 438 -23.72 -9.12 5.23
CA TRP A 438 -23.06 -10.08 6.12
C TRP A 438 -23.00 -11.47 5.47
N ALA A 439 -21.86 -12.14 5.62
CA ALA A 439 -21.64 -13.48 5.08
C ALA A 439 -21.68 -14.52 6.20
N SER A 440 -22.25 -15.70 5.95
CA SER A 440 -22.17 -16.85 6.86
C SER A 440 -21.37 -18.00 6.25
N THR A 441 -20.79 -18.82 7.12
CA THR A 441 -20.12 -20.06 6.73
C THR A 441 -20.41 -21.15 7.75
N GLY A 442 -20.65 -22.37 7.27
CA GLY A 442 -20.99 -23.50 8.13
C GLY A 442 -22.39 -23.39 8.74
N GLY A 443 -22.54 -23.85 9.98
CA GLY A 443 -23.82 -23.89 10.68
C GLY A 443 -24.23 -22.55 11.26
N VAL A 444 -25.03 -21.77 10.53
CA VAL A 444 -25.72 -20.58 11.04
C VAL A 444 -27.22 -20.78 10.88
N TYR A 445 -27.96 -20.72 11.97
CA TYR A 445 -29.38 -21.10 12.02
C TYR A 445 -30.26 -19.99 12.57
N TYR A 446 -31.50 -19.98 12.09
CA TYR A 446 -32.55 -19.04 12.46
C TYR A 446 -33.82 -19.83 12.86
N PHE A 447 -34.76 -19.13 13.51
CA PHE A 447 -36.11 -19.61 13.78
C PHE A 447 -36.73 -20.29 12.54
N PRO A 448 -37.38 -21.47 12.64
CA PRO A 448 -38.00 -22.09 13.82
C PRO A 448 -37.23 -23.26 14.45
N THR A 449 -35.95 -23.46 14.10
CA THR A 449 -35.17 -24.61 14.59
C THR A 449 -34.77 -24.47 16.07
N ASP A 450 -34.68 -23.24 16.57
CA ASP A 450 -33.98 -22.94 17.82
C ASP A 450 -34.86 -22.31 18.91
N GLN A 451 -36.16 -22.10 18.64
CA GLN A 451 -37.20 -21.63 19.59
C GLN A 451 -36.88 -20.35 20.41
N VAL A 452 -35.84 -19.61 20.05
CA VAL A 452 -35.49 -18.29 20.61
C VAL A 452 -35.68 -17.28 19.50
N ASP A 453 -36.55 -16.30 19.72
CA ASP A 453 -36.80 -15.23 18.76
C ASP A 453 -35.73 -14.15 18.88
N GLY A 454 -35.36 -13.55 17.75
CA GLY A 454 -34.45 -12.41 17.71
C GLY A 454 -32.96 -12.70 17.84
N VAL A 455 -32.54 -13.95 17.64
CA VAL A 455 -31.14 -14.38 17.76
C VAL A 455 -30.68 -15.17 16.54
N ILE A 456 -29.37 -15.25 16.35
CA ILE A 456 -28.76 -16.26 15.48
C ILE A 456 -28.06 -17.32 16.32
N ARG A 457 -28.10 -18.57 15.88
CA ARG A 457 -27.26 -19.63 16.45
C ARG A 457 -26.05 -19.89 15.57
N LEU A 458 -24.86 -19.78 16.16
CA LEU A 458 -23.60 -20.22 15.57
C LEU A 458 -23.32 -21.68 15.96
N ALA A 459 -22.89 -22.45 14.96
CA ALA A 459 -22.60 -23.88 14.98
C ALA A 459 -23.82 -24.81 15.13
N SER A 460 -23.57 -26.10 14.91
CA SER A 460 -24.50 -27.22 15.20
C SER A 460 -23.77 -28.35 15.94
N GLY A 461 -24.44 -29.47 16.19
CA GLY A 461 -23.78 -30.68 16.71
C GLY A 461 -22.75 -31.29 15.74
N SER A 462 -22.79 -30.91 14.46
CA SER A 462 -21.94 -31.52 13.42
C SER A 462 -21.10 -30.53 12.62
N GLN A 463 -21.37 -29.23 12.71
CA GLN A 463 -20.70 -28.21 11.91
C GLN A 463 -20.29 -27.00 12.76
N ASP A 464 -19.10 -26.47 12.50
CA ASP A 464 -18.70 -25.14 12.99
C ASP A 464 -19.57 -24.08 12.30
N GLY A 465 -19.74 -22.92 12.91
CA GLY A 465 -20.54 -21.83 12.35
C GLY A 465 -19.84 -20.50 12.53
N ALA A 466 -19.90 -19.65 11.50
CA ALA A 466 -19.31 -18.32 11.53
C ALA A 466 -20.17 -17.31 10.77
N VAL A 467 -20.16 -16.07 11.23
CA VAL A 467 -20.73 -14.91 10.56
C VAL A 467 -19.66 -13.83 10.42
N THR A 468 -19.59 -13.18 9.25
CA THR A 468 -18.58 -12.18 8.90
C THR A 468 -19.24 -10.87 8.52
N ILE A 469 -18.79 -9.80 9.19
CA ILE A 469 -19.16 -8.41 9.02
C ILE A 469 -18.14 -7.78 8.04
N PRO A 470 -18.54 -7.33 6.84
CA PRO A 470 -17.61 -6.79 5.85
C PRO A 470 -17.40 -5.26 6.01
N GLY A 471 -16.31 -4.77 5.41
CA GLY A 471 -16.19 -3.35 5.02
C GLY A 471 -16.11 -2.35 6.16
N LEU A 472 -15.53 -2.72 7.29
CA LEU A 472 -15.39 -1.84 8.45
C LEU A 472 -14.13 -0.97 8.35
N ASP A 473 -14.29 0.35 8.34
CA ASP A 473 -13.18 1.28 8.45
C ASP A 473 -12.73 1.39 9.91
N LEU A 474 -11.59 0.77 10.22
CA LEU A 474 -10.93 0.86 11.52
C LEU A 474 -9.73 1.80 11.50
N SER A 475 -9.60 2.64 10.47
CA SER A 475 -8.45 3.53 10.30
C SER A 475 -8.49 4.75 11.21
N LYS A 476 -9.64 5.03 11.85
CA LYS A 476 -9.86 6.22 12.68
C LYS A 476 -10.38 5.85 14.07
N GLY A 477 -9.73 6.38 15.11
CA GLY A 477 -10.19 6.28 16.51
C GLY A 477 -9.98 4.89 17.15
N GLU A 478 -10.24 4.83 18.46
CA GLU A 478 -10.42 3.55 19.16
C GLU A 478 -11.82 3.02 18.86
N VAL A 479 -11.90 1.75 18.45
CA VAL A 479 -13.15 1.09 18.10
C VAL A 479 -13.37 -0.10 19.04
N VAL A 480 -14.58 -0.25 19.56
CA VAL A 480 -14.99 -1.31 20.48
C VAL A 480 -16.06 -2.15 19.82
N LEU A 481 -15.83 -3.46 19.76
CA LEU A 481 -16.86 -4.46 19.45
C LEU A 481 -17.49 -4.93 20.75
N SER A 482 -18.81 -4.93 20.81
CA SER A 482 -19.65 -5.49 21.88
C SER A 482 -20.65 -6.49 21.30
N VAL A 483 -20.75 -7.68 21.89
CA VAL A 483 -21.61 -8.76 21.43
C VAL A 483 -22.41 -9.29 22.60
N VAL A 484 -23.74 -9.36 22.45
CA VAL A 484 -24.62 -10.00 23.44
C VAL A 484 -24.82 -11.46 23.03
N ALA A 485 -24.39 -12.40 23.88
CA ALA A 485 -24.40 -13.82 23.54
C ALA A 485 -24.63 -14.72 24.76
N GLN A 486 -25.10 -15.94 24.50
CA GLN A 486 -25.19 -17.02 25.50
C GLN A 486 -24.95 -18.37 24.86
N ARG A 487 -24.69 -19.40 25.67
CA ARG A 487 -24.54 -20.77 25.15
C ARG A 487 -25.89 -21.37 24.74
N TYR A 488 -25.86 -22.29 23.79
CA TYR A 488 -27.04 -23.07 23.42
C TYR A 488 -27.35 -24.15 24.47
N GLY A 489 -28.53 -24.07 25.09
CA GLY A 489 -29.08 -25.14 25.93
C GLY A 489 -28.11 -25.65 27.00
N SER A 490 -27.78 -26.95 26.93
CA SER A 490 -26.89 -27.61 27.88
C SER A 490 -25.44 -27.77 27.39
N ASP A 491 -25.07 -27.18 26.25
CA ASP A 491 -23.70 -27.27 25.72
C ASP A 491 -22.72 -26.70 26.77
N SER A 492 -21.64 -27.44 27.04
CA SER A 492 -20.56 -27.01 27.93
C SER A 492 -19.37 -26.50 27.10
N ASN A 493 -18.64 -25.51 27.63
CA ASN A 493 -17.49 -24.89 26.95
C ASN A 493 -17.83 -24.27 25.59
N ALA A 494 -19.01 -23.64 25.47
CA ALA A 494 -19.41 -22.96 24.24
C ALA A 494 -18.65 -21.63 24.10
N ASN A 495 -17.59 -21.64 23.28
CA ASN A 495 -16.75 -20.47 23.07
C ASN A 495 -17.23 -19.66 21.86
N LEU A 496 -17.40 -18.35 22.05
CA LEU A 496 -17.57 -17.38 20.99
C LEU A 496 -16.21 -16.78 20.64
N THR A 497 -15.73 -17.04 19.42
CA THR A 497 -14.43 -16.56 18.94
C THR A 497 -14.60 -15.38 18.01
N VAL A 498 -13.94 -14.27 18.30
CA VAL A 498 -13.86 -13.08 17.44
C VAL A 498 -12.58 -13.14 16.63
N LYS A 499 -12.67 -12.88 15.33
CA LYS A 499 -11.50 -12.71 14.45
C LYS A 499 -11.56 -11.37 13.74
N LEU A 500 -10.42 -10.70 13.64
CA LEU A 500 -10.22 -9.53 12.80
C LEU A 500 -9.36 -9.92 11.60
N ASN A 501 -9.87 -9.72 10.38
CA ASN A 501 -9.19 -10.05 9.13
C ASN A 501 -8.67 -11.50 9.10
N GLY A 502 -9.48 -12.43 9.64
CA GLY A 502 -9.17 -13.86 9.72
C GLY A 502 -8.30 -14.28 10.91
N ASN A 503 -7.71 -13.35 11.66
CA ASN A 503 -6.89 -13.64 12.84
C ASN A 503 -7.72 -13.59 14.12
N THR A 504 -7.60 -14.58 14.99
CA THR A 504 -8.29 -14.58 16.29
C THR A 504 -7.85 -13.40 17.13
N LEU A 505 -8.82 -12.58 17.52
CA LEU A 505 -8.65 -11.41 18.38
C LEU A 505 -8.97 -11.77 19.83
N ASP A 506 -10.11 -12.41 20.07
CA ASP A 506 -10.53 -12.83 21.40
C ASP A 506 -11.39 -14.10 21.36
N THR A 507 -11.56 -14.76 22.49
CA THR A 507 -12.39 -15.95 22.66
C THR A 507 -13.06 -15.94 24.03
N TRP A 508 -14.38 -15.85 24.02
CA TRP A 508 -15.19 -15.75 25.22
C TRP A 508 -15.93 -17.04 25.52
N LEU A 509 -15.87 -17.48 26.78
CA LEU A 509 -16.68 -18.59 27.27
C LEU A 509 -18.09 -18.08 27.60
N THR A 510 -19.11 -18.58 26.91
CA THR A 510 -20.49 -18.11 27.07
C THR A 510 -21.23 -18.76 28.24
N GLY A 511 -22.00 -17.95 28.97
CA GLY A 511 -22.83 -18.34 30.11
C GLY A 511 -24.18 -18.95 29.72
N LYS A 512 -25.00 -19.27 30.74
CA LYS A 512 -26.38 -19.78 30.55
C LYS A 512 -27.38 -18.68 30.17
N GLU A 513 -27.08 -17.46 30.56
CA GLU A 513 -27.88 -16.26 30.30
C GLU A 513 -27.13 -15.38 29.29
N PHE A 514 -27.84 -14.47 28.63
CA PHE A 514 -27.23 -13.48 27.75
C PHE A 514 -26.33 -12.52 28.54
N GLU A 515 -25.09 -12.43 28.09
CA GLU A 515 -24.07 -11.55 28.65
C GLU A 515 -23.45 -10.71 27.52
N THR A 516 -22.99 -9.50 27.86
CA THR A 516 -22.25 -8.65 26.93
C THR A 516 -20.76 -8.95 27.00
N PHE A 517 -20.16 -9.24 25.87
CA PHE A 517 -18.73 -9.42 25.70
C PHE A 517 -18.18 -8.31 24.83
N SER A 518 -17.07 -7.70 25.23
CA SER A 518 -16.50 -6.57 24.50
C SER A 518 -15.00 -6.74 24.30
N VAL A 519 -14.50 -6.27 23.15
CA VAL A 519 -13.07 -6.22 22.84
C VAL A 519 -12.76 -4.96 22.04
N ASN A 520 -11.64 -4.33 22.38
CA ASN A 520 -11.10 -3.23 21.58
C ASN A 520 -10.55 -3.78 20.28
N LEU A 521 -11.04 -3.25 19.16
CA LEU A 521 -10.53 -3.56 17.84
C LEU A 521 -9.27 -2.74 17.60
N PRO A 522 -8.12 -3.38 17.33
CA PRO A 522 -6.91 -2.63 17.01
C PRO A 522 -7.13 -1.83 15.72
N GLN A 523 -6.60 -0.60 15.69
CA GLN A 523 -6.63 0.26 14.52
C GLN A 523 -6.15 -0.52 13.28
N SER A 524 -6.93 -0.48 12.20
CA SER A 524 -6.73 -1.33 11.03
C SER A 524 -7.00 -0.58 9.71
N GLN A 525 -7.09 -1.32 8.61
CA GLN A 525 -7.31 -0.76 7.28
C GLN A 525 -8.76 -0.31 7.07
N ILE A 526 -8.98 0.52 6.05
CA ILE A 526 -10.29 1.08 5.65
C ILE A 526 -11.34 0.03 5.20
N GLU A 527 -10.93 -1.24 5.03
CA GLU A 527 -11.81 -2.37 4.66
C GLU A 527 -11.52 -3.60 5.53
N SER A 528 -11.78 -3.52 6.83
CA SER A 528 -11.61 -4.63 7.75
C SER A 528 -12.84 -5.54 7.83
N THR A 529 -12.63 -6.82 8.14
CA THR A 529 -13.68 -7.82 8.35
C THR A 529 -13.62 -8.35 9.77
N ILE A 530 -14.78 -8.47 10.44
CA ILE A 530 -14.89 -9.12 11.74
C ILE A 530 -15.67 -10.40 11.58
N THR A 531 -15.14 -11.51 12.07
CA THR A 531 -15.83 -12.80 12.08
C THR A 531 -16.13 -13.24 13.50
N LEU A 532 -17.41 -13.52 13.79
CA LEU A 532 -17.84 -14.20 15.00
C LEU A 532 -18.03 -15.68 14.67
N SER A 533 -17.47 -16.57 15.49
CA SER A 533 -17.52 -18.01 15.20
C SER A 533 -17.65 -18.87 16.45
N ALA A 534 -18.29 -20.03 16.28
CA ALA A 534 -18.42 -21.08 17.29
C ALA A 534 -18.09 -22.45 16.67
N SER A 535 -17.59 -23.37 17.48
CA SER A 535 -17.21 -24.71 17.04
C SER A 535 -18.37 -25.70 17.14
N LYS A 536 -18.32 -26.77 16.37
CA LYS A 536 -19.27 -27.89 16.46
C LYS A 536 -19.37 -28.41 17.90
N ASN A 537 -20.58 -28.74 18.35
CA ASN A 537 -20.93 -29.12 19.73
C ASN A 537 -20.70 -28.02 20.80
N GLN A 538 -20.38 -26.80 20.40
CA GLN A 538 -20.13 -25.66 21.27
C GLN A 538 -20.98 -24.47 20.80
N ARG A 539 -22.28 -24.71 20.67
CA ARG A 539 -23.18 -23.77 19.98
C ARG A 539 -23.43 -22.53 20.82
N VAL A 540 -23.49 -21.38 20.16
CA VAL A 540 -23.68 -20.06 20.79
C VAL A 540 -24.86 -19.34 20.15
N TYR A 541 -25.73 -18.78 20.97
CA TYR A 541 -26.71 -17.78 20.56
C TYR A 541 -26.09 -16.39 20.60
N VAL A 542 -26.29 -15.62 19.54
CA VAL A 542 -25.92 -14.21 19.46
C VAL A 542 -27.19 -13.40 19.25
N ASP A 543 -27.45 -12.46 20.15
CA ASP A 543 -28.63 -11.60 20.15
C ASP A 543 -28.37 -10.29 19.40
N SER A 544 -27.23 -9.66 19.67
CA SER A 544 -26.88 -8.38 19.05
C SER A 544 -25.37 -8.21 18.96
N VAL A 545 -24.97 -7.40 17.97
CA VAL A 545 -23.59 -6.99 17.72
C VAL A 545 -23.57 -5.49 17.54
N ASN A 546 -22.82 -4.80 18.40
CA ASN A 546 -22.58 -3.38 18.33
C ASN A 546 -21.07 -3.13 18.12
N ILE A 547 -20.72 -2.27 17.18
CA ILE A 547 -19.36 -1.77 16.97
C ILE A 547 -19.46 -0.27 17.04
N SER A 548 -18.69 0.34 17.94
CA SER A 548 -18.68 1.78 18.11
C SER A 548 -17.26 2.32 18.21
N SER A 549 -17.07 3.58 17.84
CA SER A 549 -15.81 4.31 18.00
C SER A 549 -16.03 5.57 18.81
N GLU A 550 -15.01 6.05 19.52
CA GLU A 550 -15.02 7.43 20.01
C GLU A 550 -14.60 8.39 18.89
N GLY A 551 -15.40 9.42 18.64
CA GLY A 551 -15.06 10.48 17.71
C GLY A 551 -15.66 11.82 18.12
N GLU A 552 -15.04 12.90 17.64
CA GLU A 552 -15.56 14.26 17.82
C GLU A 552 -16.99 14.34 17.27
N ALA A 553 -17.96 14.75 18.08
CA ALA A 553 -19.35 14.80 17.64
C ALA A 553 -19.49 15.82 16.52
N LEU A 554 -20.04 15.40 15.39
CA LEU A 554 -20.16 16.28 14.22
C LEU A 554 -21.42 17.14 14.33
N VAL A 555 -21.23 18.45 14.53
CA VAL A 555 -22.34 19.40 14.61
C VAL A 555 -22.70 19.87 13.20
N LYS A 556 -23.86 19.42 12.71
CA LYS A 556 -24.51 19.99 11.52
C LYS A 556 -24.99 21.41 11.86
N THR A 557 -24.46 22.40 11.14
CA THR A 557 -24.89 23.80 11.25
C THR A 557 -25.42 24.27 9.92
N SER A 558 -26.75 24.36 9.78
CA SER A 558 -27.40 24.92 8.60
C SER A 558 -26.96 26.37 8.36
N ILE A 559 -26.71 26.69 7.10
CA ILE A 559 -26.39 28.06 6.70
C ILE A 559 -27.65 28.92 6.77
N GLU A 560 -27.48 30.23 6.92
CA GLU A 560 -28.60 31.16 6.97
C GLU A 560 -29.50 31.03 5.73
N GLY A 561 -30.82 30.92 5.96
CA GLY A 561 -31.82 30.71 4.91
C GLY A 561 -32.15 29.25 4.61
N TYR A 562 -31.50 28.29 5.28
CA TYR A 562 -31.76 26.86 5.14
C TYR A 562 -32.12 26.22 6.51
N PRO A 563 -32.93 25.14 6.54
CA PRO A 563 -33.57 24.49 5.40
C PRO A 563 -34.64 25.37 4.72
N VAL A 564 -34.81 25.20 3.41
CA VAL A 564 -35.78 25.93 2.58
C VAL A 564 -36.75 24.98 1.90
N ARG A 565 -38.05 25.28 1.98
CA ARG A 565 -39.09 24.54 1.26
C ARG A 565 -39.27 25.05 -0.16
N LEU A 566 -39.21 24.12 -1.08
CA LEU A 566 -39.22 24.33 -2.52
C LEU A 566 -40.44 23.60 -3.12
N GLY A 567 -40.94 24.12 -4.23
CA GLY A 567 -41.95 23.43 -5.02
C GLY A 567 -41.41 22.14 -5.66
N ASN A 568 -42.16 21.58 -6.59
CA ASN A 568 -41.72 20.39 -7.34
C ASN A 568 -40.67 20.74 -8.41
N ILE A 569 -39.49 21.16 -7.94
CA ILE A 569 -38.29 21.43 -8.74
C ILE A 569 -37.21 20.40 -8.39
N LEU A 570 -36.21 20.24 -9.27
CA LEU A 570 -35.13 19.25 -9.10
C LEU A 570 -33.74 19.89 -8.93
N SER A 571 -33.70 21.23 -8.91
CA SER A 571 -32.48 22.00 -8.75
C SER A 571 -32.76 23.35 -8.08
N TYR A 572 -31.83 23.86 -7.29
CA TYR A 572 -31.94 25.17 -6.65
C TYR A 572 -30.59 25.88 -6.53
N GLN A 573 -30.56 27.18 -6.84
CA GLN A 573 -29.33 27.97 -6.76
C GLN A 573 -29.07 28.43 -5.33
N VAL A 574 -28.00 27.89 -4.74
CA VAL A 574 -27.47 28.29 -3.45
C VAL A 574 -26.47 29.43 -3.68
N SER A 575 -26.61 30.52 -2.95
CA SER A 575 -25.75 31.71 -3.08
C SER A 575 -25.40 32.31 -1.73
N ASN A 576 -24.58 33.36 -1.72
CA ASN A 576 -24.09 34.04 -0.51
C ASN A 576 -23.23 33.15 0.40
N LEU A 577 -22.49 32.22 -0.19
CA LEU A 577 -21.55 31.35 0.52
C LEU A 577 -20.20 32.03 0.71
N ASN A 578 -19.42 31.52 1.67
CA ASN A 578 -18.01 31.89 1.82
C ASN A 578 -17.18 31.18 0.76
N GLU A 579 -16.11 31.82 0.32
CA GLU A 579 -15.14 31.25 -0.61
C GLU A 579 -14.26 30.21 0.04
N ASN A 580 -13.75 29.27 -0.77
CA ASN A 580 -12.85 28.20 -0.33
C ASN A 580 -13.36 27.42 0.89
N ASN A 581 -14.68 27.32 1.04
CA ASN A 581 -15.29 26.71 2.21
C ASN A 581 -16.03 25.44 1.80
N LEU A 582 -16.03 24.47 2.73
CA LEU A 582 -16.67 23.18 2.52
C LEU A 582 -18.11 23.23 3.02
N TYR A 583 -19.04 22.90 2.14
CA TYR A 583 -20.45 22.83 2.42
C TYR A 583 -20.98 21.43 2.10
N TYR A 584 -22.14 21.15 2.68
CA TYR A 584 -22.90 19.95 2.44
C TYR A 584 -24.34 20.32 2.14
N TYR A 585 -25.04 19.49 1.36
CA TYR A 585 -26.49 19.57 1.28
C TYR A 585 -27.14 18.20 1.23
N ASP A 586 -28.38 18.16 1.71
CA ASP A 586 -29.31 17.05 1.61
C ASP A 586 -30.71 17.57 1.28
N VAL A 587 -31.58 16.67 0.79
CA VAL A 587 -32.91 17.01 0.30
C VAL A 587 -33.92 16.04 0.89
N ILE A 588 -34.98 16.59 1.48
CA ILE A 588 -36.12 15.83 1.99
C ILE A 588 -37.27 15.96 0.99
N PRO A 589 -37.83 14.85 0.46
CA PRO A 589 -39.01 14.90 -0.37
C PRO A 589 -40.24 15.16 0.51
N LEU A 590 -41.10 16.08 0.08
CA LEU A 590 -42.32 16.45 0.82
C LEU A 590 -43.54 15.76 0.21
N GLY A 591 -44.51 15.40 1.05
CA GLY A 591 -45.79 14.83 0.59
C GLY A 591 -45.76 13.33 0.29
N ASN A 592 -44.65 12.65 0.58
CA ASN A 592 -44.55 11.18 0.55
C ASN A 592 -43.79 10.66 1.79
N SER A 593 -43.51 9.35 1.83
CA SER A 593 -42.79 8.69 2.92
C SER A 593 -41.36 8.28 2.53
N ALA A 594 -40.80 8.89 1.48
CA ALA A 594 -39.43 8.59 1.07
C ALA A 594 -38.44 9.16 2.09
N ALA A 595 -37.32 8.46 2.27
CA ALA A 595 -36.26 8.91 3.17
C ALA A 595 -35.60 10.21 2.66
N ILE A 596 -34.89 10.90 3.56
CA ILE A 596 -33.97 11.97 3.20
C ILE A 596 -32.92 11.44 2.21
N SER A 597 -32.47 12.30 1.30
CA SER A 597 -31.41 11.94 0.36
C SER A 597 -30.08 11.63 1.07
N ASN A 598 -29.15 11.04 0.33
CA ASN A 598 -27.74 11.12 0.65
C ASN A 598 -27.27 12.58 0.78
N ARG A 599 -26.15 12.75 1.47
CA ARG A 599 -25.43 14.02 1.60
C ARG A 599 -24.50 14.24 0.40
N ILE A 600 -24.49 15.45 -0.16
CA ILE A 600 -23.54 15.89 -1.18
C ILE A 600 -22.56 16.89 -0.58
N GLU A 601 -21.27 16.66 -0.81
CA GLU A 601 -20.20 17.59 -0.47
C GLU A 601 -19.97 18.58 -1.62
N VAL A 602 -19.81 19.86 -1.29
CA VAL A 602 -19.52 20.92 -2.26
C VAL A 602 -18.51 21.88 -1.66
N LYS A 603 -17.35 22.05 -2.32
CA LYS A 603 -16.37 23.05 -1.94
C LYS A 603 -16.48 24.26 -2.86
N THR A 604 -16.76 25.45 -2.30
CA THR A 604 -16.71 26.69 -3.08
C THR A 604 -15.28 26.99 -3.51
N SER A 605 -15.09 27.56 -4.70
CA SER A 605 -13.77 27.92 -5.19
C SER A 605 -13.22 29.18 -4.49
N VAL A 606 -11.94 29.51 -4.73
CA VAL A 606 -11.34 30.77 -4.28
C VAL A 606 -11.72 31.88 -5.26
N PHE A 607 -12.05 33.09 -4.80
CA PHE A 607 -12.21 34.24 -5.67
C PHE A 607 -10.86 34.68 -6.23
N ASN A 608 -10.55 34.23 -7.44
CA ASN A 608 -9.46 34.81 -8.21
C ASN A 608 -10.03 36.03 -8.95
N ASN A 609 -9.55 37.22 -8.60
CA ASN A 609 -9.83 38.49 -9.29
C ASN A 609 -9.26 38.53 -10.75
N VAL A 610 -9.03 37.37 -11.33
CA VAL A 610 -8.49 37.12 -12.68
C VAL A 610 -9.62 36.65 -13.62
N ASP A 611 -10.78 36.22 -13.10
CA ASP A 611 -11.92 35.73 -13.88
C ASP A 611 -13.02 36.80 -14.11
N ASN A 612 -12.61 37.98 -14.55
CA ASN A 612 -13.51 38.84 -15.30
C ASN A 612 -12.95 39.07 -16.71
N THR A 613 -12.92 37.99 -17.49
CA THR A 613 -12.98 38.08 -18.95
C THR A 613 -14.01 37.11 -19.52
N LYS A 614 -15.27 37.25 -19.07
CA LYS A 614 -16.39 37.13 -20.03
C LYS A 614 -16.35 38.34 -20.97
N ASP A 615 -15.32 38.41 -21.81
CA ASP A 615 -15.36 38.94 -23.17
C ASP A 615 -13.95 38.94 -23.80
N LYS A 616 -13.70 37.90 -24.61
CA LYS A 616 -12.86 37.80 -25.81
C LYS A 616 -11.37 38.17 -25.73
N GLY A 617 -10.54 37.16 -26.01
CA GLY A 617 -9.20 37.35 -26.57
C GLY A 617 -8.44 36.04 -26.65
N ILE A 618 -7.66 35.77 -25.61
CA ILE A 618 -6.72 34.65 -25.51
C ILE A 618 -6.76 34.10 -24.08
N TYR A 619 -6.49 32.82 -23.88
CA TYR A 619 -6.40 32.21 -22.55
C TYR A 619 -5.20 31.28 -22.42
N ALA A 620 -4.69 31.10 -21.20
CA ALA A 620 -3.50 30.29 -20.92
C ALA A 620 -3.86 29.03 -20.11
N VAL A 621 -3.23 27.92 -20.47
CA VAL A 621 -3.31 26.64 -19.75
C VAL A 621 -1.90 26.23 -19.33
N PRO A 622 -1.62 26.08 -18.02
CA PRO A 622 -0.33 25.58 -17.56
C PRO A 622 -0.13 24.10 -17.92
N THR A 623 1.11 23.73 -18.22
CA THR A 623 1.55 22.36 -18.58
C THR A 623 2.79 21.97 -17.77
N SER A 624 3.35 20.78 -17.95
CA SER A 624 4.59 20.38 -17.24
C SER A 624 5.85 21.09 -17.75
N GLY A 625 5.86 21.59 -18.99
CA GLY A 625 7.02 22.23 -19.63
C GLY A 625 6.87 23.74 -19.90
N GLY A 626 5.77 24.34 -19.46
CA GLY A 626 5.47 25.75 -19.71
C GLY A 626 3.98 26.06 -19.72
N VAL A 627 3.56 27.06 -20.49
CA VAL A 627 2.15 27.47 -20.61
C VAL A 627 1.74 27.48 -22.08
N VAL A 628 0.58 26.90 -22.39
CA VAL A 628 -0.01 26.99 -23.74
C VAL A 628 -1.00 28.14 -23.77
N ILE A 629 -0.82 29.07 -24.70
CA ILE A 629 -1.78 30.14 -24.97
C ILE A 629 -2.65 29.74 -26.15
N TYR A 630 -3.96 29.86 -25.99
CA TYR A 630 -4.97 29.55 -26.99
C TYR A 630 -5.70 30.79 -27.48
N ASN A 631 -6.35 30.62 -28.64
CA ASN A 631 -7.17 31.62 -29.32
C ASN A 631 -6.38 32.84 -29.86
N LEU A 632 -5.10 32.62 -30.19
CA LEU A 632 -4.23 33.59 -30.84
C LEU A 632 -4.71 33.89 -32.26
N GLU A 633 -4.49 35.12 -32.74
CA GLU A 633 -4.66 35.42 -34.16
C GLU A 633 -3.51 34.80 -34.98
N ASN A 634 -3.79 34.34 -36.21
CA ASN A 634 -2.75 33.80 -37.09
C ASN A 634 -1.63 34.83 -37.31
N LYS A 635 -0.36 34.40 -37.17
CA LYS A 635 0.84 35.26 -37.28
C LYS A 635 1.00 36.25 -36.13
N SER A 636 0.53 35.91 -34.93
CA SER A 636 0.79 36.72 -33.73
C SER A 636 2.26 36.65 -33.31
N TRP A 637 2.77 37.75 -32.80
CA TRP A 637 4.08 37.85 -32.14
C TRP A 637 3.90 37.82 -30.63
N ILE A 638 4.52 36.85 -29.96
CA ILE A 638 4.45 36.64 -28.52
C ILE A 638 5.76 37.10 -27.90
N GLU A 639 5.67 37.80 -26.78
CA GLU A 639 6.78 38.18 -25.90
C GLU A 639 6.41 37.83 -24.47
N VAL A 640 7.34 37.27 -23.71
CA VAL A 640 7.11 36.86 -22.32
C VAL A 640 8.12 37.54 -21.43
N TYR A 641 7.63 38.12 -20.34
CA TYR A 641 8.42 38.87 -19.39
C TYR A 641 8.29 38.24 -18.00
N ASN A 642 9.40 38.16 -17.28
CA ASN A 642 9.39 37.82 -15.86
C ASN A 642 8.95 39.02 -14.99
N MET A 643 8.81 38.82 -13.67
CA MET A 643 8.34 39.87 -12.75
C MET A 643 9.27 41.08 -12.60
N ILE A 644 10.53 40.99 -13.02
CA ILE A 644 11.46 42.13 -13.04
C ILE A 644 11.47 42.86 -14.38
N GLY A 645 10.63 42.45 -15.33
CA GLY A 645 10.43 43.11 -16.63
C GLY A 645 11.42 42.68 -17.72
N GLU A 646 12.20 41.62 -17.49
CA GLU A 646 13.11 41.06 -18.50
C GLU A 646 12.34 40.16 -19.47
N CYS A 647 12.55 40.33 -20.78
CA CYS A 647 11.95 39.49 -21.81
C CYS A 647 12.72 38.16 -21.92
N ILE A 648 12.06 37.06 -21.56
CA ILE A 648 12.67 35.73 -21.47
C ILE A 648 12.31 34.81 -22.64
N PHE A 649 11.28 35.15 -23.42
CA PHE A 649 10.84 34.36 -24.57
C PHE A 649 10.18 35.24 -25.62
N THR A 650 10.48 34.99 -26.89
CA THR A 650 9.77 35.59 -28.03
C THR A 650 9.48 34.53 -29.10
N SER A 651 8.33 34.60 -29.76
CA SER A 651 7.96 33.66 -30.81
C SER A 651 6.94 34.24 -31.80
N HIS A 652 7.01 33.79 -33.06
CA HIS A 652 5.96 34.02 -34.06
C HIS A 652 5.10 32.77 -34.20
N THR A 653 3.78 32.91 -34.17
CA THR A 653 2.87 31.76 -34.30
C THR A 653 2.41 31.55 -35.74
N SER A 654 2.35 30.29 -36.17
CA SER A 654 1.66 29.90 -37.42
C SER A 654 0.18 29.59 -37.20
N ASP A 655 -0.20 29.31 -35.95
CA ASP A 655 -1.50 28.77 -35.53
C ASP A 655 -2.17 29.64 -34.47
N ASN A 656 -3.39 29.26 -34.11
CA ASN A 656 -4.21 29.92 -33.10
C ASN A 656 -3.85 29.53 -31.65
N PHE A 657 -2.74 28.86 -31.43
CA PHE A 657 -2.18 28.57 -30.11
C PHE A 657 -0.65 28.55 -30.14
N ALA A 658 -0.01 28.64 -28.97
CA ALA A 658 1.43 28.49 -28.84
C ALA A 658 1.83 27.98 -27.46
N LEU A 659 2.79 27.05 -27.43
CA LEU A 659 3.48 26.66 -26.21
C LEU A 659 4.61 27.65 -25.91
N ILE A 660 4.59 28.16 -24.68
CA ILE A 660 5.64 29.00 -24.11
C ILE A 660 6.40 28.13 -23.12
N PRO A 661 7.62 27.69 -23.44
CA PRO A 661 8.43 26.92 -22.51
C PRO A 661 8.86 27.82 -21.35
N LEU A 662 8.57 27.38 -20.13
CA LEU A 662 8.99 28.06 -18.89
C LEU A 662 9.72 27.04 -18.02
N SER A 663 10.95 27.34 -17.64
CA SER A 663 11.80 26.44 -16.84
C SER A 663 11.62 26.61 -15.33
N GLU A 664 11.00 27.70 -14.89
CA GLU A 664 10.82 28.03 -13.47
C GLU A 664 9.36 28.37 -13.17
N ARG A 665 8.82 27.85 -12.06
CA ARG A 665 7.49 28.23 -11.60
C ARG A 665 7.48 29.67 -11.12
N GLY A 666 6.47 30.43 -11.51
CA GLY A 666 6.42 31.86 -11.22
C GLY A 666 5.32 32.61 -11.95
N ILE A 667 5.33 33.92 -11.77
CA ILE A 667 4.41 34.83 -12.44
C ILE A 667 5.10 35.41 -13.67
N TYR A 668 4.43 35.35 -14.81
CA TYR A 668 4.92 35.91 -16.06
C TYR A 668 3.87 36.81 -16.71
N ILE A 669 4.33 37.79 -17.48
CA ILE A 669 3.48 38.63 -18.32
C ILE A 669 3.73 38.21 -19.76
N VAL A 670 2.70 37.71 -20.42
CA VAL A 670 2.74 37.39 -21.85
C VAL A 670 2.06 38.49 -22.62
N LYS A 671 2.76 39.08 -23.58
CA LYS A 671 2.23 40.06 -24.53
C LYS A 671 2.12 39.41 -25.89
N THR A 672 0.97 39.51 -26.52
CA THR A 672 0.72 39.05 -27.88
C THR A 672 0.41 40.25 -28.75
N ASN A 673 0.99 40.30 -29.95
CA ASN A 673 0.81 41.39 -30.90
C ASN A 673 0.45 40.78 -32.26
N ALA A 674 -0.77 41.05 -32.72
CA ALA A 674 -1.22 40.78 -34.07
C ALA A 674 -1.30 42.09 -34.87
N LEU A 675 -1.49 42.00 -36.19
CA LEU A 675 -1.45 43.16 -37.11
C LEU A 675 -2.39 44.32 -36.72
N LYS A 676 -3.44 44.09 -35.93
CA LYS A 676 -4.44 45.10 -35.53
C LYS A 676 -4.74 45.13 -34.03
N LYS A 677 -4.15 44.25 -33.22
CA LYS A 677 -4.53 44.05 -31.81
C LYS A 677 -3.32 43.64 -30.98
N SER A 678 -3.18 44.22 -29.79
CA SER A 678 -2.19 43.83 -28.79
C SER A 678 -2.93 43.45 -27.51
N GLU A 679 -2.61 42.30 -26.95
CA GLU A 679 -3.21 41.78 -25.72
C GLU A 679 -2.12 41.32 -24.75
N SER A 680 -2.34 41.52 -23.46
CA SER A 680 -1.42 41.06 -22.41
C SER A 680 -2.16 40.17 -21.43
N LEU A 681 -1.54 39.05 -21.07
CA LEU A 681 -2.04 38.06 -20.12
C LEU A 681 -1.02 37.86 -19.00
N LYS A 682 -1.49 37.88 -17.76
CA LYS A 682 -0.68 37.48 -16.60
C LYS A 682 -0.91 35.98 -16.36
N ILE A 683 0.16 35.20 -16.41
CA ILE A 683 0.12 33.75 -16.22
C ILE A 683 0.82 33.38 -14.92
N LEU A 684 0.25 32.41 -14.20
CA LEU A 684 0.91 31.71 -13.10
C LEU A 684 1.27 30.33 -13.63
N PHE A 685 2.57 30.03 -13.67
CA PHE A 685 3.11 28.76 -14.12
C PHE A 685 3.71 27.98 -12.95
#